data_AF-A0AAN9AQ94-F1
#
_entry.id   AF-A0AAN9AQ94-F1
#
_cell.length_a   1.000
_cell.length_b   1.000
_cell.length_c   1.000
_cell.angle_alpha   90.00
_cell.angle_beta   90.00
_cell.angle_gamma   90.00
#
_symmetry.space_group_name_H-M   'P 1'
#
loop_
_entity.id
_entity.type
_entity.pdbx_description
1 polymer ?
#
loop_
_entity_poly.entity_id
_entity_poly.type
_entity_poly.pdbx_seq_one_letter_code
_entity_poly.pdbx_strand_id
1 'polypeptide(L)'
;MRGGTMATLPTLIPLAVFSLWTLASFLCHKSAKLAMAPYVTDMTSITSVVIPLGLTLVQTLCCRATVQLTSLRDPLFYVMAASHFLATWATNTSLALTFASSTMAVKMLEPVTSALLQRVVLKTAMGAEGVVGMVVVVLGAMLYVGNPMSSSQTSRAVLMALLSNVTLGVRNVALKLNHGASPATSRLRSPRVIATFAAAAAGLVLFTRSFVLTDASVASSHAPPDYFLLLSLASGACHVTYSYVSTNVVLRYMSVVSHAILNIVKRVLVVVLLHVAGRRSASMWNWAGLALCTVGLLLYSREKILSPSLDTSVTSTPHGLEGSFSETDTATTPGRPKIYRERESLLGRLLILLFVFVICLTSGQPLMTQMSRFQLIQKPRELHGFESTLGKKEFISPVLRSDPRFPSKSKTNYAQNLRFGHVNWTDGKVLIAGRIVYQPDRKTAKEVEEFVSRDNLLTTPFDTDGLSPYLTTSQEVIAETKRVHDNLFTQLFRGKKYAVVFDLASHENKGDAAITIGELIMLENMGIEILFFINLFACNDKNFQHALKLAQQHSMDEVVVLMHGGGNIFGYAIADGCRDKALKLFPGYRTVLFSQSIYMNANQKHFDFARNNYCCNPNLTLLMRDRLSLHIARRLFANGTHIVLAPDMAFQLGHVARFAPPYYDVIWQRRADEENPLLGKVPKLPGNVTTWQWDWVRMSSLKSSGTVKQAVNAMHNGLVILQQGRVLVTDRLHGHILSVLLNIPHVLLDNCHQKLSSYHNTWTRGLKNCRLADNAEDAARYAMELLKEYGDSLPRRLTAADIKEQF
;
A
#
# COMPACT_ATOMS: atom_id res chain seq x y z
N MET A 1 -21.81 -19.84 -20.81
CA MET A 1 -21.66 -18.55 -21.53
C MET A 1 -21.70 -17.41 -20.52
N ARG A 2 -20.87 -16.38 -20.77
CA ARG A 2 -20.65 -15.09 -20.05
C ARG A 2 -20.03 -15.15 -18.66
N GLY A 3 -18.77 -14.70 -18.58
CA GLY A 3 -18.06 -14.40 -17.34
C GLY A 3 -16.57 -14.10 -17.55
N GLY A 4 -16.22 -13.32 -18.59
CA GLY A 4 -14.85 -12.89 -18.84
C GLY A 4 -14.47 -11.63 -18.04
N THR A 5 -13.17 -11.54 -17.73
CA THR A 5 -12.37 -10.33 -17.42
C THR A 5 -12.74 -9.50 -16.19
N MET A 6 -11.99 -9.65 -15.09
CA MET A 6 -11.97 -8.68 -13.98
C MET A 6 -10.56 -8.47 -13.36
N ALA A 7 -9.49 -8.61 -14.15
CA ALA A 7 -8.10 -8.47 -13.69
C ALA A 7 -7.49 -7.06 -13.83
N THR A 8 -8.23 -6.05 -14.29
CA THR A 8 -7.73 -4.68 -14.56
C THR A 8 -8.06 -3.64 -13.47
N LEU A 9 -8.80 -4.01 -12.42
CA LEU A 9 -9.49 -3.06 -11.54
C LEU A 9 -8.61 -2.18 -10.59
N PRO A 10 -7.45 -2.61 -10.05
CA PRO A 10 -6.73 -1.81 -9.02
C PRO A 10 -5.97 -0.58 -9.56
N THR A 11 -5.48 -0.63 -10.80
CA THR A 11 -4.90 0.53 -11.52
C THR A 11 -5.98 1.39 -12.16
N LEU A 12 -7.16 0.81 -12.43
CA LEU A 12 -8.32 1.53 -12.93
C LEU A 12 -8.91 2.47 -11.88
N ILE A 13 -8.83 2.22 -10.57
CA ILE A 13 -9.51 3.08 -9.58
C ILE A 13 -8.89 4.49 -9.51
N PRO A 14 -7.56 4.70 -9.35
CA PRO A 14 -6.99 6.04 -9.34
C PRO A 14 -7.15 6.76 -10.68
N LEU A 15 -7.01 6.02 -11.79
CA LEU A 15 -7.19 6.56 -13.13
C LEU A 15 -8.66 6.93 -13.37
N ALA A 16 -9.62 6.08 -13.01
CA ALA A 16 -11.05 6.32 -13.15
C ALA A 16 -11.52 7.47 -12.26
N VAL A 17 -10.99 7.61 -11.05
CA VAL A 17 -11.28 8.77 -10.19
C VAL A 17 -10.73 10.05 -10.80
N PHE A 18 -9.50 10.05 -11.33
CA PHE A 18 -8.91 11.21 -12.02
C PHE A 18 -9.64 11.53 -13.34
N SER A 19 -10.02 10.52 -14.12
CA SER A 19 -10.80 10.65 -15.35
C SER A 19 -12.19 11.18 -15.05
N LEU A 20 -12.88 10.69 -14.03
CA LEU A 20 -14.18 11.20 -13.59
C LEU A 20 -14.05 12.65 -13.12
N TRP A 21 -13.01 12.98 -12.36
CA TRP A 21 -12.74 14.36 -11.91
C TRP A 21 -12.51 15.31 -13.08
N THR A 22 -11.73 14.89 -14.08
CA THR A 22 -11.42 15.66 -15.29
C THR A 22 -12.65 15.80 -16.18
N LEU A 23 -13.37 14.71 -16.43
CA LEU A 23 -14.56 14.68 -17.28
C LEU A 23 -15.71 15.50 -16.69
N ALA A 24 -15.97 15.37 -15.38
CA ALA A 24 -16.97 16.20 -14.71
C ALA A 24 -16.61 17.69 -14.75
N SER A 25 -15.32 18.03 -14.63
CA SER A 25 -14.85 19.42 -14.78
C SER A 25 -15.05 19.93 -16.20
N PHE A 26 -14.74 19.12 -17.22
CA PHE A 26 -14.96 19.46 -18.64
C PHE A 26 -16.45 19.65 -18.94
N LEU A 27 -17.30 18.70 -18.57
CA LEU A 27 -18.74 18.73 -18.84
C LEU A 27 -19.43 19.88 -18.11
N CYS A 28 -19.02 20.20 -16.87
CA CYS A 28 -19.52 21.38 -16.17
C CYS A 28 -19.33 22.66 -17.01
N HIS A 29 -18.11 22.91 -17.47
CA HIS A 29 -17.81 24.16 -18.18
C HIS A 29 -18.33 24.17 -19.62
N LYS A 30 -18.37 23.01 -20.30
CA LYS A 30 -18.97 22.89 -21.63
C LYS A 30 -20.48 23.12 -21.57
N SER A 31 -21.20 22.46 -20.67
CA SER A 31 -22.65 22.64 -20.49
C SER A 31 -22.99 24.06 -20.03
N ALA A 32 -22.19 24.66 -19.15
CA ALA A 32 -22.31 26.07 -18.78
C ALA A 32 -22.21 27.00 -20.01
N LYS A 33 -21.18 26.82 -20.85
CA LYS A 33 -21.00 27.64 -22.06
C LYS A 33 -22.16 27.44 -23.04
N LEU A 34 -22.62 26.21 -23.23
CA LEU A 34 -23.75 25.90 -24.11
C LEU A 34 -25.06 26.46 -23.59
N ALA A 35 -25.30 26.45 -22.28
CA ALA A 35 -26.50 27.03 -21.68
C ALA A 35 -26.56 28.53 -21.97
N MET A 36 -25.43 29.22 -21.87
CA MET A 36 -25.37 30.67 -22.04
C MET A 36 -25.28 31.09 -23.52
N ALA A 37 -24.74 30.25 -24.41
CA ALA A 37 -24.45 30.63 -25.81
C ALA A 37 -25.62 31.26 -26.58
N PRO A 38 -26.88 30.78 -26.50
CA PRO A 38 -28.01 31.36 -27.22
C PRO A 38 -28.39 32.78 -26.76
N TYR A 39 -27.95 33.19 -25.57
CA TYR A 39 -28.32 34.48 -24.96
C TYR A 39 -27.15 35.47 -24.92
N VAL A 40 -26.01 35.10 -25.51
CA VAL A 40 -24.75 35.87 -25.50
C VAL A 40 -24.59 36.71 -26.77
N THR A 41 -25.36 36.47 -27.83
CA THR A 41 -25.25 37.20 -29.10
C THR A 41 -25.77 38.64 -29.05
N ASP A 42 -26.73 38.95 -28.17
CA ASP A 42 -27.31 40.29 -27.97
C ASP A 42 -26.91 40.92 -26.61
N MET A 43 -25.60 41.06 -26.36
CA MET A 43 -25.15 41.57 -25.05
C MET A 43 -25.32 43.08 -24.88
N THR A 44 -26.40 43.47 -24.20
CA THR A 44 -26.41 44.64 -23.33
C THR A 44 -25.56 44.38 -22.08
N SER A 45 -25.05 45.43 -21.41
CA SER A 45 -24.22 45.24 -20.20
C SER A 45 -24.90 44.43 -19.09
N ILE A 46 -26.24 44.40 -19.03
CA ILE A 46 -27.01 43.74 -17.96
C ILE A 46 -27.14 42.23 -18.19
N THR A 47 -27.42 41.77 -19.42
CA THR A 47 -27.58 40.33 -19.72
C THR A 47 -26.27 39.56 -19.52
N SER A 48 -25.13 40.23 -19.73
CA SER A 48 -23.77 39.71 -19.46
C SER A 48 -23.49 39.34 -18.00
N VAL A 49 -24.32 39.81 -17.07
CA VAL A 49 -24.18 39.61 -15.63
C VAL A 49 -25.27 38.71 -15.07
N VAL A 50 -26.52 38.91 -15.50
CA VAL A 50 -27.70 38.22 -14.95
C VAL A 50 -27.73 36.74 -15.31
N ILE A 51 -27.43 36.39 -16.56
CA ILE A 51 -27.50 34.99 -17.03
C ILE A 51 -26.44 34.11 -16.34
N PRO A 52 -25.16 34.54 -16.24
CA PRO A 52 -24.18 33.84 -15.42
C PRO A 52 -24.54 33.74 -13.94
N LEU A 53 -25.22 34.74 -13.39
CA LEU A 53 -25.68 34.73 -12.00
C LEU A 53 -26.77 33.65 -11.79
N GLY A 54 -27.74 33.55 -12.70
CA GLY A 54 -28.75 32.50 -12.69
C GLY A 54 -28.15 31.09 -12.72
N LEU A 55 -27.20 30.84 -13.62
CA LEU A 55 -26.47 29.56 -13.68
C LEU A 55 -25.72 29.27 -12.37
N THR A 56 -25.12 30.31 -11.77
CA THR A 56 -24.37 30.18 -10.50
C THR A 56 -25.30 29.80 -9.34
N LEU A 57 -26.50 30.40 -9.29
CA LEU A 57 -27.52 30.04 -8.29
C LEU A 57 -27.92 28.57 -8.43
N VAL A 58 -28.13 28.07 -9.65
CA VAL A 58 -28.40 26.64 -9.90
C VAL A 58 -27.25 25.75 -9.40
N GLN A 59 -26.00 26.05 -9.77
CA GLN A 59 -24.83 25.26 -9.36
C GLN A 59 -24.64 25.23 -7.84
N THR A 60 -24.81 26.37 -7.17
CA THR A 60 -24.68 26.46 -5.71
C THR A 60 -25.86 25.83 -4.97
N LEU A 61 -27.08 25.92 -5.50
CA LEU A 61 -28.26 25.21 -4.98
C LEU A 61 -28.07 23.70 -5.07
N CYS A 62 -27.55 23.18 -6.19
CA CYS A 62 -27.17 21.77 -6.32
C CYS A 62 -26.16 21.36 -5.24
N CYS A 63 -25.14 22.18 -4.96
CA CYS A 63 -24.19 21.92 -3.86
C CYS A 63 -24.88 21.85 -2.51
N ARG A 64 -25.78 22.81 -2.21
CA ARG A 64 -26.49 22.90 -0.93
C ARG A 64 -27.53 21.79 -0.73
N ALA A 65 -28.12 21.30 -1.82
CA ALA A 65 -29.09 20.20 -1.82
C ALA A 65 -28.41 18.85 -1.61
N THR A 66 -27.17 18.68 -2.09
CA THR A 66 -26.46 17.39 -2.11
C THR A 66 -25.48 17.19 -0.96
N VAL A 67 -24.88 18.28 -0.46
CA VAL A 67 -23.83 18.22 0.57
C VAL A 67 -24.35 18.76 1.91
N GLN A 68 -24.16 17.98 2.98
CA GLN A 68 -24.34 18.41 4.35
C GLN A 68 -23.01 18.83 4.96
N LEU A 69 -23.00 20.01 5.56
CA LEU A 69 -21.88 20.58 6.30
C LEU A 69 -22.17 20.43 7.79
N THR A 70 -21.23 19.91 8.58
CA THR A 70 -21.44 19.52 9.98
C THR A 70 -21.12 20.61 11.02
N SER A 71 -20.72 21.82 10.62
CA SER A 71 -20.49 22.93 11.55
C SER A 71 -21.00 24.24 10.94
N LEU A 72 -21.90 24.95 11.66
CA LEU A 72 -22.66 26.12 11.18
C LEU A 72 -22.41 27.40 12.01
N ARG A 73 -21.43 27.42 12.93
CA ARG A 73 -21.27 28.51 13.92
C ARG A 73 -20.01 29.39 13.76
N ASP A 74 -19.31 29.31 12.64
CA ASP A 74 -18.02 30.01 12.46
C ASP A 74 -18.14 31.15 11.42
N PRO A 75 -17.80 32.42 11.71
CA PRO A 75 -17.77 33.51 10.73
C PRO A 75 -16.91 33.20 9.49
N LEU A 76 -15.89 32.35 9.64
CA LEU A 76 -15.03 31.91 8.55
C LEU A 76 -15.77 31.03 7.53
N PHE A 77 -16.85 30.36 7.95
CA PHE A 77 -17.74 29.61 7.05
C PHE A 77 -18.40 30.52 6.00
N TYR A 78 -18.89 31.69 6.43
CA TYR A 78 -19.54 32.64 5.54
C TYR A 78 -18.55 33.22 4.51
N VAL A 79 -17.31 33.48 4.93
CA VAL A 79 -16.21 33.89 4.03
C VAL A 79 -15.93 32.81 2.98
N MET A 80 -15.87 31.54 3.38
CA MET A 80 -15.67 30.42 2.45
C MET A 80 -16.84 30.24 1.47
N ALA A 81 -18.08 30.35 1.95
CA ALA A 81 -19.27 30.20 1.13
C ALA A 81 -19.41 31.36 0.13
N ALA A 82 -19.23 32.61 0.59
CA ALA A 82 -19.27 33.80 -0.25
C ALA A 82 -18.16 33.79 -1.31
N SER A 83 -16.93 33.40 -0.93
CA SER A 83 -15.81 33.30 -1.86
C SER A 83 -16.04 32.22 -2.93
N HIS A 84 -16.66 31.09 -2.56
CA HIS A 84 -16.99 30.04 -3.51
C HIS A 84 -18.08 30.47 -4.51
N PHE A 85 -19.12 31.15 -4.02
CA PHE A 85 -20.17 31.73 -4.87
C PHE A 85 -19.59 32.75 -5.85
N LEU A 86 -18.82 33.73 -5.34
CA LEU A 86 -18.22 34.80 -6.13
C LEU A 86 -17.24 34.27 -7.18
N ALA A 87 -16.42 33.28 -6.83
CA ALA A 87 -15.51 32.62 -7.78
C ALA A 87 -16.26 31.90 -8.91
N THR A 88 -17.39 31.27 -8.58
CA THR A 88 -18.22 30.53 -9.54
C THR A 88 -18.92 31.49 -10.49
N TRP A 89 -19.50 32.57 -9.96
CA TRP A 89 -20.11 33.62 -10.76
C TRP A 89 -19.09 34.27 -11.70
N ALA A 90 -17.92 34.67 -11.19
CA ALA A 90 -16.87 35.26 -12.01
C ALA A 90 -16.37 34.31 -13.13
N THR A 91 -16.31 33.01 -12.85
CA THR A 91 -16.00 31.99 -13.85
C THR A 91 -17.08 31.91 -14.93
N ASN A 92 -18.35 31.86 -14.53
CA ASN A 92 -19.47 31.78 -15.48
C ASN A 92 -19.59 33.06 -16.33
N THR A 93 -19.32 34.24 -15.76
CA THR A 93 -19.31 35.49 -16.53
C THR A 93 -18.16 35.51 -17.54
N SER A 94 -16.97 35.02 -17.18
CA SER A 94 -15.89 34.87 -18.15
C SER A 94 -16.28 33.88 -19.27
N LEU A 95 -16.87 32.74 -18.91
CA LEU A 95 -17.37 31.76 -19.90
C LEU A 95 -18.43 32.35 -20.82
N ALA A 96 -19.29 33.25 -20.35
CA ALA A 96 -20.24 33.93 -21.22
C ALA A 96 -19.51 34.80 -22.26
N LEU A 97 -18.50 35.57 -21.83
CA LEU A 97 -17.82 36.59 -22.63
C LEU A 97 -16.72 36.07 -23.56
N THR A 98 -16.16 34.88 -23.34
CA THR A 98 -15.10 34.32 -24.19
C THR A 98 -15.23 32.81 -24.38
N PHE A 99 -14.31 32.20 -25.13
CA PHE A 99 -14.26 30.76 -25.32
C PHE A 99 -13.98 30.04 -24.00
N ALA A 100 -14.64 28.90 -23.78
CA ALA A 100 -14.45 28.13 -22.57
C ALA A 100 -13.00 27.70 -22.35
N SER A 101 -12.26 27.36 -23.41
CA SER A 101 -10.83 27.04 -23.33
C SER A 101 -9.98 28.25 -22.92
N SER A 102 -10.30 29.46 -23.39
CA SER A 102 -9.61 30.70 -23.00
C SER A 102 -9.85 31.06 -21.52
N THR A 103 -11.09 30.98 -21.04
CA THR A 103 -11.40 31.16 -19.61
C THR A 103 -10.62 30.18 -18.75
N MET A 104 -10.60 28.90 -19.13
CA MET A 104 -9.89 27.87 -18.35
C MET A 104 -8.37 28.05 -18.39
N ALA A 105 -7.81 28.56 -19.49
CA ALA A 105 -6.39 28.90 -19.59
C ALA A 105 -6.00 30.05 -18.64
N VAL A 106 -6.79 31.13 -18.56
CA VAL A 106 -6.56 32.20 -17.56
C VAL A 106 -6.72 31.67 -16.13
N LYS A 107 -7.65 30.74 -15.91
CA LYS A 107 -7.82 30.07 -14.61
C LYS A 107 -6.68 29.12 -14.24
N MET A 108 -5.73 28.85 -15.14
CA MET A 108 -4.49 28.15 -14.76
C MET A 108 -3.60 29.00 -13.85
N LEU A 109 -3.85 30.30 -13.72
CA LEU A 109 -3.10 31.24 -12.88
C LEU A 109 -3.50 31.22 -11.38
N GLU A 110 -4.48 30.39 -10.98
CA GLU A 110 -4.87 30.28 -9.56
C GLU A 110 -3.71 29.95 -8.58
N PRO A 111 -2.73 29.09 -8.93
CA PRO A 111 -1.58 28.86 -8.06
C PRO A 111 -0.75 30.13 -7.84
N VAL A 112 -0.65 31.00 -8.86
CA VAL A 112 0.04 32.29 -8.80
C VAL A 112 -0.69 33.23 -7.84
N THR A 113 -2.01 33.40 -8.00
CA THR A 113 -2.80 34.28 -7.12
C THR A 113 -2.83 33.77 -5.68
N SER A 114 -2.91 32.45 -5.48
CA SER A 114 -2.87 31.84 -4.15
C SER A 114 -1.52 32.04 -3.46
N ALA A 115 -0.40 31.97 -4.20
CA ALA A 115 0.94 32.22 -3.67
C ALA A 115 1.13 33.69 -3.25
N LEU A 116 0.71 34.62 -4.10
CA LEU A 116 0.78 36.07 -3.82
C LEU A 116 -0.04 36.45 -2.60
N LEU A 117 -1.28 35.96 -2.49
CA LEU A 117 -2.14 36.20 -1.33
C LEU A 117 -1.56 35.59 -0.05
N GLN A 118 -0.99 34.38 -0.11
CA GLN A 118 -0.31 33.77 1.03
C GLN A 118 0.96 34.56 1.43
N ARG A 119 1.68 35.18 0.49
CA ARG A 119 2.81 36.05 0.81
C ARG A 119 2.34 37.34 1.50
N VAL A 120 1.29 37.97 0.99
CA VAL A 120 0.78 39.22 1.57
C VAL A 120 0.16 38.99 2.95
N VAL A 121 -0.65 37.93 3.11
CA VAL A 121 -1.40 37.67 4.35
C VAL A 121 -0.58 36.89 5.38
N LEU A 122 0.19 35.89 4.96
CA LEU A 122 0.93 34.98 5.85
C LEU A 122 2.45 35.25 5.86
N LYS A 123 2.92 36.32 5.19
CA LYS A 123 4.34 36.71 5.10
C LYS A 123 5.30 35.59 4.65
N THR A 124 4.82 34.67 3.81
CA THR A 124 5.62 33.53 3.34
C THR A 124 6.67 33.95 2.30
N ALA A 125 7.91 33.44 2.46
CA ALA A 125 8.98 33.64 1.49
C ALA A 125 8.75 32.79 0.22
N MET A 126 9.13 33.32 -0.95
CA MET A 126 9.10 32.61 -2.23
C MET A 126 10.53 32.54 -2.80
N GLY A 127 10.93 31.37 -3.30
CA GLY A 127 12.22 31.18 -3.94
C GLY A 127 12.28 31.76 -5.36
N ALA A 128 13.49 31.87 -5.89
CA ALA A 128 13.73 32.42 -7.22
C ALA A 128 13.12 31.54 -8.34
N GLU A 129 13.15 30.21 -8.18
CA GLU A 129 12.59 29.26 -9.16
C GLU A 129 11.07 29.38 -9.31
N GLY A 130 10.36 29.61 -8.21
CA GLY A 130 8.92 29.77 -8.15
C GLY A 130 8.47 31.11 -8.71
N VAL A 131 9.25 32.18 -8.50
CA VAL A 131 9.02 33.47 -9.16
C VAL A 131 9.14 33.35 -10.68
N VAL A 132 10.21 32.71 -11.16
CA VAL A 132 10.40 32.41 -12.59
C VAL A 132 9.24 31.56 -13.13
N GLY A 133 8.86 30.50 -12.40
CA GLY A 133 7.72 29.65 -12.75
C GLY A 133 6.44 30.46 -12.93
N MET A 134 6.10 31.34 -11.98
CA MET A 134 4.90 32.19 -12.05
C MET A 134 4.90 33.12 -13.27
N VAL A 135 6.03 33.77 -13.57
CA VAL A 135 6.17 34.63 -14.77
C VAL A 135 5.92 33.83 -16.04
N VAL A 136 6.48 32.62 -16.14
CA VAL A 136 6.29 31.74 -17.30
C VAL A 136 4.83 31.31 -17.47
N VAL A 137 4.09 31.03 -16.38
CA VAL A 137 2.65 30.72 -16.47
C VAL A 137 1.86 31.92 -16.97
N VAL A 138 2.15 33.14 -16.49
CA VAL A 138 1.48 34.37 -16.95
C VAL A 138 1.71 34.58 -18.44
N LEU A 139 2.96 34.50 -18.90
CA LEU A 139 3.31 34.65 -20.32
C LEU A 139 2.65 33.58 -21.19
N GLY A 140 2.63 32.31 -20.74
CA GLY A 140 1.95 31.23 -21.44
C GLY A 140 0.44 31.45 -21.56
N ALA A 141 -0.21 31.94 -20.50
CA ALA A 141 -1.64 32.20 -20.48
C ALA A 141 -2.01 33.37 -21.41
N MET A 142 -1.19 34.42 -21.42
CA MET A 142 -1.33 35.55 -22.34
C MET A 142 -1.18 35.09 -23.80
N LEU A 143 -0.16 34.28 -24.09
CA LEU A 143 0.06 33.72 -25.43
C LEU A 143 -1.08 32.78 -25.87
N TYR A 144 -1.62 31.98 -24.93
CA TYR A 144 -2.75 31.08 -25.20
C TYR A 144 -4.03 31.83 -25.54
N VAL A 145 -4.36 32.87 -24.77
CA VAL A 145 -5.54 33.71 -25.04
C VAL A 145 -5.41 34.42 -26.40
N GLY A 146 -4.17 34.67 -26.84
CA GLY A 146 -3.86 35.47 -28.03
C GLY A 146 -3.95 36.95 -27.70
N ASN A 147 -3.84 37.84 -28.70
CA ASN A 147 -3.83 39.29 -28.49
C ASN A 147 -5.11 39.77 -27.75
N PRO A 148 -5.04 40.09 -26.44
CA PRO A 148 -6.24 40.32 -25.62
C PRO A 148 -6.89 41.69 -25.86
N MET A 149 -6.32 42.52 -26.73
CA MET A 149 -6.55 43.97 -26.77
C MET A 149 -7.31 44.48 -27.99
N SER A 150 -7.83 43.62 -28.87
CA SER A 150 -8.62 44.08 -30.02
C SER A 150 -10.12 44.30 -29.71
N SER A 151 -10.66 43.76 -28.60
CA SER A 151 -12.08 43.92 -28.25
C SER A 151 -12.36 44.06 -26.74
N SER A 152 -13.23 45.01 -26.38
CA SER A 152 -13.65 45.30 -24.98
C SER A 152 -14.31 44.10 -24.26
N GLN A 153 -14.90 43.16 -25.00
CA GLN A 153 -15.48 41.94 -24.42
C GLN A 153 -14.41 40.95 -23.94
N THR A 154 -13.29 40.84 -24.66
CA THR A 154 -12.20 39.91 -24.31
C THR A 154 -11.48 40.33 -23.04
N SER A 155 -11.25 41.63 -22.85
CA SER A 155 -10.62 42.17 -21.65
C SER A 155 -11.50 41.96 -20.40
N ARG A 156 -12.81 42.18 -20.50
CA ARG A 156 -13.79 41.88 -19.43
C ARG A 156 -13.80 40.39 -19.09
N ALA A 157 -13.71 39.51 -20.09
CA ALA A 157 -13.66 38.06 -19.87
C ALA A 157 -12.41 37.63 -19.12
N VAL A 158 -11.25 38.17 -19.47
CA VAL A 158 -9.97 37.91 -18.78
C VAL A 158 -10.02 38.43 -17.34
N LEU A 159 -10.53 39.65 -17.13
CA LEU A 159 -10.68 40.23 -15.79
C LEU A 159 -11.56 39.36 -14.88
N MET A 160 -12.70 38.88 -15.37
CA MET A 160 -13.58 38.00 -14.59
C MET A 160 -12.95 36.64 -14.30
N ALA A 161 -12.15 36.09 -15.22
CA ALA A 161 -11.38 34.88 -14.95
C ALA A 161 -10.30 35.12 -13.88
N LEU A 162 -9.60 36.25 -13.90
CA LEU A 162 -8.63 36.63 -12.87
C LEU A 162 -9.29 36.87 -11.51
N LEU A 163 -10.45 37.54 -11.48
CA LEU A 163 -11.25 37.73 -10.27
C LEU A 163 -11.61 36.37 -9.62
N SER A 164 -11.94 35.37 -10.44
CA SER A 164 -12.19 34.01 -9.94
C SER A 164 -10.96 33.38 -9.28
N ASN A 165 -9.75 33.67 -9.76
CA ASN A 165 -8.50 33.16 -9.18
C ASN A 165 -8.16 33.85 -7.85
N VAL A 166 -8.43 35.16 -7.73
CA VAL A 166 -8.23 35.93 -6.49
C VAL A 166 -9.18 35.45 -5.40
N THR A 167 -10.45 35.30 -5.73
CA THR A 167 -11.51 34.86 -4.79
C THR A 167 -11.31 33.43 -4.31
N LEU A 168 -10.84 32.51 -5.18
CA LEU A 168 -10.40 31.18 -4.76
C LEU A 168 -9.15 31.23 -3.87
N GLY A 169 -8.21 32.14 -4.14
CA GLY A 169 -7.05 32.38 -3.29
C GLY A 169 -7.43 32.84 -1.88
N VAL A 170 -8.37 33.79 -1.76
CA VAL A 170 -8.92 34.25 -0.46
C VAL A 170 -9.55 33.09 0.30
N ARG A 171 -10.36 32.25 -0.38
CA ARG A 171 -10.93 31.04 0.22
C ARG A 171 -9.85 30.09 0.75
N ASN A 172 -8.78 29.88 -0.02
CA ASN A 172 -7.69 28.98 0.37
C ASN A 172 -6.90 29.51 1.57
N VAL A 173 -6.71 30.84 1.67
CA VAL A 173 -6.09 31.48 2.85
C VAL A 173 -7.02 31.40 4.07
N ALA A 174 -8.31 31.66 3.91
CA ALA A 174 -9.32 31.51 4.96
C ALA A 174 -9.36 30.07 5.52
N LEU A 175 -9.31 29.06 4.64
CA LEU A 175 -9.17 27.65 5.04
C LEU A 175 -7.91 27.38 5.86
N LYS A 176 -6.77 28.00 5.48
CA LYS A 176 -5.51 27.83 6.20
C LYS A 176 -5.53 28.45 7.60
N LEU A 177 -6.16 29.62 7.76
CA LEU A 177 -6.33 30.28 9.06
C LEU A 177 -7.24 29.50 10.03
N ASN A 178 -8.03 28.54 9.54
CA ASN A 178 -8.90 27.69 10.37
C ASN A 178 -8.22 26.43 10.97
N HIS A 179 -6.90 26.23 10.79
CA HIS A 179 -6.22 24.97 11.21
C HIS A 179 -6.11 24.74 12.73
N GLY A 180 -6.82 25.50 13.56
CA GLY A 180 -6.95 25.28 15.01
C GLY A 180 -8.33 24.73 15.46
N ALA A 181 -9.33 24.67 14.59
CA ALA A 181 -10.66 24.15 14.90
C ALA A 181 -10.93 22.83 14.17
N SER A 182 -11.74 21.94 14.78
CA SER A 182 -12.06 20.60 14.26
C SER A 182 -12.36 20.63 12.75
N PRO A 183 -11.73 19.75 11.93
CA PRO A 183 -11.83 19.81 10.48
C PRO A 183 -13.29 19.67 10.05
N ALA A 184 -13.81 20.67 9.33
CA ALA A 184 -15.17 20.65 8.81
C ALA A 184 -15.34 19.47 7.81
N THR A 185 -15.92 18.37 8.27
CA THR A 185 -16.20 17.21 7.39
C THR A 185 -17.48 17.45 6.59
N SER A 186 -17.44 17.24 5.27
CA SER A 186 -18.63 17.29 4.42
C SER A 186 -19.12 15.86 4.13
N ARG A 187 -20.43 15.63 4.26
CA ARG A 187 -21.07 14.32 4.01
C ARG A 187 -22.18 14.48 2.98
N LEU A 188 -22.45 13.46 2.18
CA LEU A 188 -23.58 13.44 1.24
C LEU A 188 -24.91 13.29 2.02
N ARG A 189 -25.95 14.01 1.58
CA ARG A 189 -27.29 13.95 2.19
C ARG A 189 -28.07 12.71 1.74
N SER A 190 -28.01 11.60 2.48
CA SER A 190 -28.84 10.38 2.29
C SER A 190 -28.61 9.54 1.00
N PRO A 191 -29.00 8.25 0.98
CA PRO A 191 -28.88 7.36 -0.19
C PRO A 191 -29.73 7.76 -1.40
N ARG A 192 -30.84 8.49 -1.20
CA ARG A 192 -31.70 8.97 -2.30
C ARG A 192 -31.00 10.01 -3.17
N VAL A 193 -30.07 10.77 -2.61
CA VAL A 193 -29.23 11.73 -3.34
C VAL A 193 -28.17 11.02 -4.19
N ILE A 194 -27.71 9.84 -3.77
CA ILE A 194 -26.84 8.97 -4.59
C ILE A 194 -27.61 8.49 -5.83
N ALA A 195 -28.90 8.18 -5.69
CA ALA A 195 -29.76 7.85 -6.83
C ALA A 195 -29.97 9.05 -7.77
N THR A 196 -30.05 10.28 -7.25
CA THR A 196 -30.06 11.51 -8.06
C THR A 196 -28.76 11.70 -8.85
N PHE A 197 -27.60 11.36 -8.27
CA PHE A 197 -26.31 11.34 -8.96
C PHE A 197 -26.23 10.24 -10.04
N ALA A 198 -26.78 9.06 -9.79
CA ALA A 198 -26.87 7.99 -10.77
C ALA A 198 -27.82 8.36 -11.94
N ALA A 199 -28.94 9.02 -11.64
CA ALA A 199 -29.86 9.55 -12.64
C ALA A 199 -29.25 10.70 -13.45
N ALA A 200 -28.46 11.59 -12.81
CA ALA A 200 -27.71 12.63 -13.49
C ALA A 200 -26.59 12.05 -14.38
N ALA A 201 -25.90 10.98 -13.95
CA ALA A 201 -24.91 10.27 -14.75
C ALA A 201 -25.55 9.47 -15.91
N ALA A 202 -26.75 8.90 -15.71
CA ALA A 202 -27.52 8.28 -16.79
C ALA A 202 -28.04 9.32 -17.80
N GLY A 203 -28.52 10.47 -17.30
CA GLY A 203 -28.84 11.65 -18.12
C GLY A 203 -27.61 12.19 -18.86
N LEU A 204 -26.42 12.10 -18.26
CA LEU A 204 -25.14 12.49 -18.88
C LEU A 204 -24.78 11.61 -20.07
N VAL A 205 -25.01 10.30 -19.98
CA VAL A 205 -24.80 9.32 -21.07
C VAL A 205 -25.83 9.52 -22.18
N LEU A 206 -27.09 9.79 -21.83
CA LEU A 206 -28.15 10.06 -22.81
C LEU A 206 -27.96 11.43 -23.49
N PHE A 207 -27.55 12.46 -22.75
CA PHE A 207 -27.25 13.79 -23.28
C PHE A 207 -26.01 13.78 -24.19
N THR A 208 -24.93 13.08 -23.80
CA THR A 208 -23.76 12.92 -24.70
C THR A 208 -24.11 12.10 -25.95
N ARG A 209 -24.99 11.09 -25.86
CA ARG A 209 -25.47 10.33 -27.02
C ARG A 209 -26.35 11.19 -27.95
N SER A 210 -27.23 12.04 -27.41
CA SER A 210 -28.08 12.94 -28.21
C SER A 210 -27.35 14.16 -28.78
N PHE A 211 -26.32 14.66 -28.09
CA PHE A 211 -25.55 15.84 -28.52
C PHE A 211 -24.48 15.49 -29.58
N VAL A 212 -23.93 14.28 -29.56
CA VAL A 212 -23.04 13.79 -30.64
C VAL A 212 -23.80 13.59 -31.97
N LEU A 213 -25.13 13.53 -31.92
CA LEU A 213 -25.98 13.38 -33.11
C LEU A 213 -26.61 14.69 -33.61
N THR A 214 -26.49 15.81 -32.89
CA THR A 214 -27.06 17.10 -33.29
C THR A 214 -25.99 18.20 -33.31
N ASP A 215 -25.06 18.07 -34.26
CA ASP A 215 -24.27 19.22 -34.69
C ASP A 215 -24.98 19.94 -35.84
N ALA A 216 -24.83 21.26 -35.86
CA ALA A 216 -25.22 22.25 -36.88
C ALA A 216 -26.55 23.03 -36.77
N SER A 217 -27.61 22.63 -36.04
CA SER A 217 -28.92 23.33 -36.13
C SER A 217 -29.37 24.18 -34.93
N VAL A 218 -28.71 24.09 -33.76
CA VAL A 218 -29.12 24.84 -32.54
C VAL A 218 -28.40 26.20 -32.40
N ALA A 219 -27.41 26.48 -33.24
CA ALA A 219 -26.66 27.73 -33.19
C ALA A 219 -27.40 28.95 -33.80
N SER A 220 -28.56 28.73 -34.45
CA SER A 220 -29.23 29.75 -35.27
C SER A 220 -30.68 30.08 -34.86
N SER A 221 -31.18 29.58 -33.73
CA SER A 221 -32.54 29.91 -33.27
C SER A 221 -32.59 30.05 -31.74
N HIS A 222 -33.40 30.98 -31.25
CA HIS A 222 -33.68 31.17 -29.82
C HIS A 222 -34.08 29.83 -29.19
N ALA A 223 -33.13 29.19 -28.51
CA ALA A 223 -33.35 27.87 -27.93
C ALA A 223 -34.48 27.94 -26.88
N PRO A 224 -35.40 26.97 -26.85
CA PRO A 224 -36.52 26.97 -25.91
C PRO A 224 -36.02 27.00 -24.46
N PRO A 225 -36.75 27.64 -23.52
CA PRO A 225 -36.34 27.81 -22.11
C PRO A 225 -35.93 26.51 -21.41
N ASP A 226 -36.53 25.39 -21.82
CA ASP A 226 -36.26 24.05 -21.29
C ASP A 226 -34.82 23.59 -21.53
N TYR A 227 -34.19 24.06 -22.62
CA TYR A 227 -32.81 23.73 -22.97
C TYR A 227 -31.81 24.43 -22.04
N PHE A 228 -32.09 25.69 -21.68
CA PHE A 228 -31.30 26.43 -20.68
C PHE A 228 -31.35 25.76 -19.31
N LEU A 229 -32.55 25.35 -18.87
CA LEU A 229 -32.74 24.68 -17.59
C LEU A 229 -32.03 23.32 -17.55
N LEU A 230 -32.18 22.49 -18.59
CA LEU A 230 -31.54 21.18 -18.69
C LEU A 230 -30.01 21.27 -18.63
N LEU A 231 -29.42 22.16 -19.42
CA LEU A 231 -27.96 22.36 -19.44
C LEU A 231 -27.43 22.97 -18.14
N SER A 232 -28.21 23.84 -17.50
CA SER A 232 -27.87 24.42 -16.19
C SER A 232 -27.90 23.39 -15.08
N LEU A 233 -28.88 22.47 -15.09
CA LEU A 233 -28.94 21.33 -14.16
C LEU A 233 -27.80 20.33 -14.39
N ALA A 234 -27.50 20.02 -15.66
CA ALA A 234 -26.35 19.17 -16.01
C ALA A 234 -25.02 19.79 -15.55
N SER A 235 -24.86 21.10 -15.74
CA SER A 235 -23.74 21.87 -15.23
C SER A 235 -23.67 21.84 -13.70
N GLY A 236 -24.80 22.02 -13.01
CA GLY A 236 -24.92 21.91 -11.56
C GLY A 236 -24.50 20.54 -11.01
N ALA A 237 -25.00 19.45 -11.60
CA ALA A 237 -24.63 18.09 -11.20
C ALA A 237 -23.13 17.82 -11.38
N CYS A 238 -22.57 18.23 -12.52
CA CYS A 238 -21.14 18.11 -12.78
C CYS A 238 -20.30 18.97 -11.82
N HIS A 239 -20.78 20.17 -11.48
CA HIS A 239 -20.14 21.09 -10.53
C HIS A 239 -19.99 20.46 -9.14
N VAL A 240 -21.06 19.85 -8.62
CA VAL A 240 -20.99 19.11 -7.36
C VAL A 240 -20.06 17.91 -7.49
N THR A 241 -20.17 17.16 -8.58
CA THR A 241 -19.38 15.92 -8.81
C THR A 241 -17.88 16.19 -8.75
N TYR A 242 -17.36 17.12 -9.57
CA TYR A 242 -15.90 17.36 -9.59
C TYR A 242 -15.42 18.00 -8.28
N SER A 243 -16.27 18.80 -7.61
CA SER A 243 -15.93 19.45 -6.33
C SER A 243 -15.89 18.44 -5.18
N TYR A 244 -16.84 17.51 -5.14
CA TYR A 244 -16.89 16.43 -4.15
C TYR A 244 -15.77 15.41 -4.35
N VAL A 245 -15.54 14.97 -5.59
CA VAL A 245 -14.43 14.05 -5.92
C VAL A 245 -13.10 14.69 -5.53
N SER A 246 -12.87 15.96 -5.86
CA SER A 246 -11.66 16.70 -5.46
C SER A 246 -11.44 16.71 -3.94
N THR A 247 -12.48 17.04 -3.17
CA THR A 247 -12.35 17.33 -1.72
C THR A 247 -12.48 16.11 -0.82
N ASN A 248 -13.30 15.12 -1.19
CA ASN A 248 -13.63 13.97 -0.34
C ASN A 248 -13.10 12.63 -0.85
N VAL A 249 -12.72 12.53 -2.12
CA VAL A 249 -12.12 11.31 -2.68
C VAL A 249 -10.63 11.53 -2.85
N VAL A 250 -10.25 12.46 -3.73
CA VAL A 250 -8.86 12.69 -4.13
C VAL A 250 -8.00 13.10 -2.91
N LEU A 251 -8.39 14.12 -2.13
CA LEU A 251 -7.64 14.55 -0.93
C LEU A 251 -7.52 13.49 0.18
N ARG A 252 -8.40 12.49 0.23
CA ARG A 252 -8.27 11.39 1.23
C ARG A 252 -7.18 10.39 0.85
N TYR A 253 -6.91 10.25 -0.45
CA TYR A 253 -5.96 9.28 -0.98
C TYR A 253 -4.67 9.92 -1.49
N MET A 254 -4.48 11.25 -1.37
CA MET A 254 -3.24 11.92 -1.73
C MET A 254 -2.86 13.12 -0.89
N SER A 255 -1.55 13.44 -0.82
CA SER A 255 -1.06 14.61 -0.10
C SER A 255 -1.57 15.89 -0.77
N VAL A 256 -1.70 16.97 0.01
CA VAL A 256 -2.15 18.29 -0.49
C VAL A 256 -1.31 18.75 -1.69
N VAL A 257 0.00 18.49 -1.67
CA VAL A 257 0.89 18.82 -2.79
C VAL A 257 0.64 17.93 -4.02
N SER A 258 0.43 16.61 -3.83
CA SER A 258 0.06 15.72 -4.95
C SER A 258 -1.29 16.09 -5.57
N HIS A 259 -2.24 16.50 -4.74
CA HIS A 259 -3.55 17.02 -5.16
C HIS A 259 -3.40 18.29 -5.98
N ALA A 260 -2.58 19.24 -5.53
CA ALA A 260 -2.32 20.48 -6.25
C ALA A 260 -1.72 20.22 -7.65
N ILE A 261 -0.79 19.28 -7.77
CA ILE A 261 -0.17 18.95 -9.06
C ILE A 261 -1.16 18.20 -9.97
N LEU A 262 -1.95 17.25 -9.45
CA LEU A 262 -2.99 16.62 -10.26
C LEU A 262 -4.09 17.60 -10.66
N ASN A 263 -4.39 18.61 -9.84
CA ASN A 263 -5.30 19.69 -10.20
C ASN A 263 -4.74 20.54 -11.36
N ILE A 264 -3.42 20.74 -11.42
CA ILE A 264 -2.73 21.38 -12.55
C ILE A 264 -2.88 20.54 -13.82
N VAL A 265 -2.57 19.24 -13.76
CA VAL A 265 -2.71 18.31 -14.91
C VAL A 265 -4.15 18.29 -15.42
N LYS A 266 -5.11 18.20 -14.50
CA LYS A 266 -6.55 18.26 -14.82
C LYS A 266 -6.90 19.53 -15.60
N ARG A 267 -6.40 20.70 -15.19
CA ARG A 267 -6.70 21.99 -15.86
C ARG A 267 -6.18 22.02 -17.29
N VAL A 268 -4.95 21.55 -17.52
CA VAL A 268 -4.39 21.45 -18.87
C VAL A 268 -5.27 20.54 -19.74
N LEU A 269 -5.63 19.36 -19.24
CA LEU A 269 -6.50 18.42 -19.96
C LEU A 269 -7.88 19.02 -20.26
N VAL A 270 -8.49 19.74 -19.32
CA VAL A 270 -9.79 20.41 -19.55
C VAL A 270 -9.68 21.47 -20.63
N VAL A 271 -8.60 22.26 -20.68
CA VAL A 271 -8.36 23.25 -21.76
C VAL A 271 -8.27 22.55 -23.11
N VAL A 272 -7.50 21.46 -23.21
CA VAL A 272 -7.39 20.64 -24.43
C VAL A 272 -8.74 20.09 -24.87
N LEU A 273 -9.49 19.48 -23.96
CA LEU A 273 -10.81 18.91 -24.25
C LEU A 273 -11.82 19.97 -24.71
N LEU A 274 -11.86 21.14 -24.04
CA LEU A 274 -12.72 22.25 -24.43
C LEU A 274 -12.35 22.84 -25.79
N HIS A 275 -11.05 22.84 -26.12
CA HIS A 275 -10.58 23.30 -27.41
C HIS A 275 -10.98 22.34 -28.53
N VAL A 276 -10.72 21.04 -28.37
CA VAL A 276 -11.07 19.99 -29.34
C VAL A 276 -12.59 19.91 -29.52
N ALA A 277 -13.35 19.84 -28.43
CA ALA A 277 -14.82 19.80 -28.48
C ALA A 277 -15.46 21.14 -28.89
N GLY A 278 -14.68 22.21 -29.00
CA GLY A 278 -15.12 23.50 -29.51
C GLY A 278 -14.98 23.64 -31.02
N ARG A 279 -14.39 22.64 -31.72
CA ARG A 279 -14.03 22.69 -33.15
C ARG A 279 -13.26 23.96 -33.54
N ARG A 280 -12.46 24.51 -32.62
CA ARG A 280 -11.65 25.71 -32.87
C ARG A 280 -10.34 25.31 -33.56
N SER A 281 -9.99 25.98 -34.65
CA SER A 281 -8.63 25.91 -35.20
C SER A 281 -7.67 26.53 -34.18
N ALA A 282 -6.77 25.72 -33.59
CA ALA A 282 -5.70 26.25 -32.76
C ALA A 282 -4.59 26.74 -33.68
N SER A 283 -4.17 27.99 -33.50
CA SER A 283 -2.90 28.44 -34.07
C SER A 283 -1.73 27.77 -33.34
N MET A 284 -0.57 27.74 -33.99
CA MET A 284 0.67 27.28 -33.36
C MET A 284 0.96 28.04 -32.05
N TRP A 285 0.58 29.31 -31.98
CA TRP A 285 0.73 30.16 -30.80
C TRP A 285 -0.15 29.74 -29.62
N ASN A 286 -1.38 29.25 -29.86
CA ASN A 286 -2.21 28.76 -28.77
C ASN A 286 -1.57 27.52 -28.12
N TRP A 287 -1.06 26.58 -28.91
CA TRP A 287 -0.38 25.41 -28.37
C TRP A 287 0.94 25.76 -27.68
N ALA A 288 1.72 26.69 -28.25
CA ALA A 288 2.92 27.21 -27.61
C ALA A 288 2.62 27.86 -26.24
N GLY A 289 1.54 28.65 -26.15
CA GLY A 289 1.08 29.24 -24.89
C GLY A 289 0.69 28.19 -23.84
N LEU A 290 0.00 27.12 -24.25
CA LEU A 290 -0.36 26.03 -23.34
C LEU A 290 0.86 25.25 -22.85
N ALA A 291 1.85 25.03 -23.73
CA ALA A 291 3.11 24.39 -23.38
C ALA A 291 3.89 25.24 -22.36
N LEU A 292 4.01 26.56 -22.59
CA LEU A 292 4.61 27.51 -21.65
C LEU A 292 3.92 27.49 -20.29
N CYS A 293 2.58 27.54 -20.26
CA CYS A 293 1.81 27.40 -19.02
C CYS A 293 2.15 26.12 -18.25
N THR A 294 2.29 25.00 -18.96
CA THR A 294 2.59 23.70 -18.35
C THR A 294 3.99 23.69 -17.74
N VAL A 295 4.99 24.21 -18.48
CA VAL A 295 6.37 24.34 -17.98
C VAL A 295 6.44 25.24 -16.74
N GLY A 296 5.80 26.41 -16.78
CA GLY A 296 5.78 27.33 -15.64
C GLY A 296 5.14 26.72 -14.39
N LEU A 297 4.05 25.97 -14.55
CA LEU A 297 3.39 25.28 -13.44
C LEU A 297 4.23 24.13 -12.87
N LEU A 298 5.01 23.45 -13.70
CA LEU A 298 5.97 22.44 -13.25
C LEU A 298 7.11 23.05 -12.44
N LEU A 299 7.71 24.15 -12.90
CA LEU A 299 8.73 24.88 -12.14
C LEU A 299 8.20 25.35 -10.79
N TYR A 300 7.01 25.97 -10.77
CA TYR A 300 6.35 26.39 -9.53
C TYR A 300 6.09 25.22 -8.58
N SER A 301 5.57 24.09 -9.10
CA SER A 301 5.32 22.92 -8.26
C SER A 301 6.60 22.29 -7.71
N ARG A 302 7.69 22.27 -8.48
CA ARG A 302 8.99 21.72 -8.05
C ARG A 302 9.53 22.45 -6.81
N GLU A 303 9.47 23.79 -6.78
CA GLU A 303 9.88 24.55 -5.58
C GLU A 303 9.03 24.16 -4.36
N LYS A 304 7.70 24.08 -4.50
CA LYS A 304 6.82 23.66 -3.40
C LYS A 304 7.07 22.22 -2.94
N ILE A 305 7.57 21.34 -3.82
CA ILE A 305 8.00 19.99 -3.45
C ILE A 305 9.43 19.95 -2.87
N LEU A 306 10.23 21.02 -2.98
CA LEU A 306 11.59 21.07 -2.45
C LEU A 306 11.73 21.91 -1.16
N SER A 307 10.84 22.87 -0.92
CA SER A 307 10.77 23.68 0.32
C SER A 307 9.56 23.36 1.23
N PRO A 308 9.65 22.49 2.27
CA PRO A 308 8.50 22.14 3.12
C PRO A 308 8.46 22.99 4.40
N SER A 309 9.45 23.86 4.61
CA SER A 309 9.86 24.34 5.94
C SER A 309 9.27 25.69 6.38
N LEU A 310 8.09 26.09 5.89
CA LEU A 310 7.50 27.39 6.27
C LEU A 310 5.98 27.37 6.57
N ASP A 311 5.32 26.21 6.59
CA ASP A 311 3.90 26.12 7.03
C ASP A 311 3.77 25.68 8.52
N THR A 312 4.87 25.54 9.28
CA THR A 312 4.89 25.09 10.69
C THR A 312 5.01 26.20 11.74
N SER A 313 4.98 27.48 11.37
CA SER A 313 5.12 28.58 12.35
C SER A 313 3.78 29.21 12.77
N VAL A 314 2.77 28.41 13.15
CA VAL A 314 1.63 28.89 13.96
C VAL A 314 1.10 27.73 14.81
N THR A 315 1.88 27.29 15.79
CA THR A 315 1.34 26.66 17.01
C THR A 315 2.05 27.32 18.18
N SER A 316 1.35 28.28 18.77
CA SER A 316 1.71 28.98 20.00
C SER A 316 1.85 27.98 21.16
N THR A 317 3.01 27.97 21.79
CA THR A 317 3.24 27.49 23.16
C THR A 317 2.52 28.38 24.17
N PRO A 318 1.96 27.84 25.27
CA PRO A 318 1.93 28.52 26.55
C PRO A 318 3.20 28.17 27.35
N HIS A 319 3.82 29.21 27.90
CA HIS A 319 4.85 29.20 28.95
C HIS A 319 4.58 28.14 30.03
N GLY A 320 5.55 27.55 30.72
CA GLY A 320 6.99 27.74 30.82
C GLY A 320 7.46 26.90 32.02
N LEU A 321 8.73 26.47 32.01
CA LEU A 321 9.58 26.25 33.18
C LEU A 321 11.01 26.03 32.64
N GLU A 322 11.90 26.92 33.05
CA GLU A 322 13.32 26.97 32.71
C GLU A 322 14.11 25.83 33.36
N GLY A 323 15.17 25.40 32.68
CA GLY A 323 16.14 24.41 33.18
C GLY A 323 17.29 24.14 32.21
N SER A 324 18.15 25.15 32.03
CA SER A 324 19.63 25.11 31.90
C SER A 324 20.37 24.13 30.95
N PHE A 325 21.16 24.75 30.03
CA PHE A 325 22.48 24.33 29.45
C PHE A 325 22.53 23.07 28.54
N SER A 326 23.30 22.98 27.45
CA SER A 326 24.26 23.87 26.75
C SER A 326 24.41 23.41 25.28
N GLU A 327 24.81 24.33 24.41
CA GLU A 327 25.06 24.18 22.97
C GLU A 327 26.11 23.12 22.61
N THR A 328 25.88 22.36 21.54
CA THR A 328 26.62 22.42 20.26
C THR A 328 26.15 21.29 19.34
N ASP A 329 25.33 21.60 18.33
CA ASP A 329 25.03 20.67 17.25
C ASP A 329 24.98 21.38 15.89
N THR A 330 25.92 20.99 15.04
CA THR A 330 26.09 21.43 13.66
C THR A 330 25.00 20.85 12.76
N ALA A 331 24.37 21.74 12.00
CA ALA A 331 23.31 21.52 11.03
C ALA A 331 23.41 20.24 10.17
N THR A 332 22.44 19.32 10.34
CA THR A 332 22.05 18.37 9.29
C THR A 332 20.53 18.38 9.08
N THR A 333 20.13 18.77 7.88
CA THR A 333 18.76 18.89 7.34
C THR A 333 17.90 17.61 7.45
N PRO A 334 16.62 17.69 7.86
CA PRO A 334 15.74 16.53 7.97
C PRO A 334 15.12 16.11 6.62
N GLY A 335 15.14 14.80 6.34
CA GLY A 335 14.66 14.19 5.09
C GLY A 335 13.15 13.90 5.06
N ARG A 336 12.48 14.24 3.95
CA ARG A 336 11.03 14.08 3.71
C ARG A 336 10.55 12.61 3.57
N PRO A 337 9.29 12.27 3.90
CA PRO A 337 8.78 10.89 3.95
C PRO A 337 8.50 10.22 2.59
N LYS A 338 8.68 8.89 2.55
CA LYS A 338 8.64 7.97 1.38
C LYS A 338 7.31 7.92 0.59
N ILE A 339 6.18 8.37 1.16
CA ILE A 339 4.87 8.46 0.47
C ILE A 339 4.87 9.53 -0.64
N TYR A 340 5.79 10.50 -0.56
CA TYR A 340 5.94 11.52 -1.59
C TYR A 340 6.54 10.99 -2.90
N ARG A 341 7.44 9.99 -2.85
CA ARG A 341 8.25 9.58 -4.02
C ARG A 341 7.53 8.71 -5.05
N GLU A 342 6.65 7.80 -4.62
CA GLU A 342 5.90 6.96 -5.58
C GLU A 342 4.78 7.74 -6.27
N ARG A 343 4.19 8.73 -5.57
CA ARG A 343 3.22 9.67 -6.15
C ARG A 343 3.85 10.58 -7.18
N GLU A 344 5.11 10.98 -7.00
CA GLU A 344 5.88 11.71 -8.03
C GLU A 344 6.17 10.87 -9.28
N SER A 345 6.23 9.54 -9.21
CA SER A 345 6.51 8.69 -10.38
C SER A 345 5.32 8.55 -11.32
N LEU A 346 4.09 8.43 -10.78
CA LEU A 346 2.85 8.41 -11.57
C LEU A 346 2.57 9.79 -12.14
N LEU A 347 2.83 10.83 -11.35
CA LEU A 347 2.71 12.23 -11.72
C LEU A 347 3.71 12.60 -12.80
N GLY A 348 4.98 12.21 -12.66
CA GLY A 348 6.02 12.36 -13.67
C GLY A 348 5.67 11.65 -14.97
N ARG A 349 5.13 10.41 -14.90
CA ARG A 349 4.64 9.68 -16.09
C ARG A 349 3.43 10.36 -16.74
N LEU A 350 2.47 10.86 -15.96
CA LEU A 350 1.32 11.62 -16.44
C LEU A 350 1.75 12.95 -17.08
N LEU A 351 2.74 13.62 -16.50
CA LEU A 351 3.30 14.87 -17.01
C LEU A 351 4.12 14.65 -18.28
N ILE A 352 4.89 13.56 -18.37
CA ILE A 352 5.60 13.16 -19.59
C ILE A 352 4.60 12.76 -20.68
N LEU A 353 3.56 12.00 -20.35
CA LEU A 353 2.49 11.65 -21.30
C LEU A 353 1.73 12.90 -21.79
N LEU A 354 1.44 13.84 -20.90
CA LEU A 354 0.81 15.12 -21.25
C LEU A 354 1.74 15.97 -22.12
N PHE A 355 3.04 16.02 -21.80
CA PHE A 355 4.06 16.73 -22.56
C PHE A 355 4.25 16.13 -23.97
N VAL A 356 4.33 14.80 -24.07
CA VAL A 356 4.38 14.06 -25.35
C VAL A 356 3.10 14.28 -26.16
N PHE A 357 1.94 14.25 -25.52
CA PHE A 357 0.65 14.47 -26.19
C PHE A 357 0.51 15.90 -26.73
N VAL A 358 0.95 16.92 -25.97
CA VAL A 358 0.97 18.32 -26.41
C VAL A 358 1.98 18.54 -27.54
N ILE A 359 3.16 17.90 -27.49
CA ILE A 359 4.15 17.94 -28.57
C ILE A 359 3.62 17.27 -29.85
N CYS A 360 2.96 16.12 -29.73
CA CYS A 360 2.32 15.46 -30.86
C CYS A 360 1.29 16.37 -31.54
N LEU A 361 0.49 17.11 -30.78
CA LEU A 361 -0.47 18.09 -31.30
C LEU A 361 0.20 19.29 -31.99
N THR A 362 1.39 19.73 -31.55
CA THR A 362 2.16 20.79 -32.22
C THR A 362 2.85 20.36 -33.52
N SER A 363 3.07 19.05 -33.70
CA SER A 363 3.84 18.50 -34.83
C SER A 363 3.01 18.08 -36.06
N GLY A 364 1.67 18.11 -35.96
CA GLY A 364 0.77 17.82 -37.08
C GLY A 364 0.77 16.36 -37.60
N GLN A 365 1.35 15.40 -36.87
CA GLN A 365 1.50 14.00 -37.30
C GLN A 365 0.64 13.03 -36.44
N PRO A 366 0.02 11.99 -37.04
CA PRO A 366 -0.82 11.04 -36.30
C PRO A 366 -0.03 10.13 -35.34
N LEU A 367 -0.59 9.93 -34.15
CA LEU A 367 -0.01 9.26 -32.96
C LEU A 367 0.56 7.84 -33.23
N MET A 368 -0.03 7.12 -34.18
CA MET A 368 0.39 5.76 -34.59
C MET A 368 1.82 5.72 -35.17
N THR A 369 2.26 6.79 -35.85
CA THR A 369 3.52 6.82 -36.61
C THR A 369 4.76 7.04 -35.73
N GLN A 370 4.58 7.61 -34.55
CA GLN A 370 5.66 7.82 -33.56
C GLN A 370 5.79 6.62 -32.61
N MET A 371 4.69 5.90 -32.33
CA MET A 371 4.73 4.68 -31.50
C MET A 371 5.48 3.52 -32.17
N SER A 372 5.47 3.44 -33.50
CA SER A 372 6.19 2.39 -34.25
C SER A 372 7.72 2.52 -34.17
N ARG A 373 8.27 3.73 -34.02
CA ARG A 373 9.72 3.93 -33.82
C ARG A 373 10.20 3.57 -32.42
N PHE A 374 9.32 3.55 -31.41
CA PHE A 374 9.65 3.15 -30.04
C PHE A 374 9.42 1.67 -29.74
N GLN A 375 8.78 0.91 -30.64
CA GLN A 375 8.53 -0.54 -30.48
C GLN A 375 9.72 -1.46 -30.84
N LEU A 376 10.85 -0.91 -31.29
CA LEU A 376 12.02 -1.71 -31.71
C LEU A 376 12.94 -2.18 -30.57
N ILE A 377 12.61 -1.94 -29.29
CA ILE A 377 13.45 -2.33 -28.13
C ILE A 377 12.75 -3.34 -27.20
N GLN A 378 11.54 -3.81 -27.50
CA GLN A 378 10.86 -4.81 -26.65
C GLN A 378 10.14 -5.90 -27.45
N LYS A 379 10.86 -6.96 -27.82
CA LYS A 379 10.27 -8.29 -28.02
C LYS A 379 11.25 -9.39 -27.57
N PRO A 380 10.92 -10.18 -26.54
CA PRO A 380 11.35 -11.57 -26.45
C PRO A 380 10.38 -12.47 -27.24
N ARG A 381 10.91 -13.49 -27.90
CA ARG A 381 10.19 -14.51 -28.68
C ARG A 381 9.13 -15.23 -27.84
N GLU A 382 7.92 -15.33 -28.38
CA GLU A 382 6.84 -16.19 -27.88
C GLU A 382 7.16 -17.67 -28.14
N LEU A 383 7.10 -18.50 -27.09
CA LEU A 383 6.91 -19.95 -27.20
C LEU A 383 5.42 -20.22 -27.04
N HIS A 384 4.70 -20.33 -28.16
CA HIS A 384 3.36 -20.87 -28.20
C HIS A 384 3.43 -22.40 -28.20
N GLY A 385 2.86 -23.04 -27.18
CA GLY A 385 2.64 -24.48 -27.17
C GLY A 385 2.57 -25.09 -25.78
N PHE A 386 1.65 -24.67 -24.91
CA PHE A 386 1.31 -25.42 -23.69
C PHE A 386 -0.05 -24.99 -23.10
N GLU A 387 -1.10 -24.88 -23.93
CA GLU A 387 -2.46 -24.60 -23.48
C GLU A 387 -3.46 -25.56 -24.11
N SER A 388 -3.38 -26.86 -23.79
CA SER A 388 -4.49 -27.79 -24.12
C SER A 388 -4.49 -29.09 -23.30
N THR A 389 -4.28 -29.05 -21.98
CA THR A 389 -4.67 -30.18 -21.10
C THR A 389 -4.64 -29.71 -19.66
N LEU A 390 -5.80 -29.37 -19.08
CA LEU A 390 -6.09 -29.43 -17.65
C LEU A 390 -7.55 -29.02 -17.42
N GLY A 391 -8.45 -29.91 -17.87
CA GLY A 391 -9.85 -29.91 -17.46
C GLY A 391 -10.05 -30.97 -16.38
N LYS A 392 -10.70 -30.54 -15.28
CA LYS A 392 -11.48 -31.33 -14.31
C LYS A 392 -10.79 -32.49 -13.56
N LYS A 393 -10.87 -32.38 -12.22
CA LYS A 393 -10.53 -33.34 -11.15
C LYS A 393 -9.04 -33.41 -10.78
N GLU A 394 -8.82 -33.61 -9.47
CA GLU A 394 -7.54 -33.78 -8.75
C GLU A 394 -6.74 -32.50 -8.46
N PHE A 395 -6.88 -31.99 -7.23
CA PHE A 395 -5.91 -31.08 -6.61
C PHE A 395 -5.75 -31.42 -5.12
N ILE A 396 -5.44 -32.69 -4.85
CA ILE A 396 -4.66 -33.14 -3.68
C ILE A 396 -3.76 -34.28 -4.22
N SER A 397 -2.46 -33.97 -4.41
CA SER A 397 -1.33 -34.85 -4.78
C SER A 397 -1.34 -35.48 -6.20
N PRO A 398 -0.24 -35.25 -6.95
CA PRO A 398 0.74 -36.33 -7.10
C PRO A 398 2.16 -35.84 -6.81
N VAL A 399 2.49 -35.64 -5.54
CA VAL A 399 3.89 -35.42 -5.07
C VAL A 399 4.35 -36.57 -4.14
N LEU A 400 3.57 -37.64 -3.99
CA LEU A 400 3.92 -38.73 -3.05
C LEU A 400 4.03 -40.14 -3.65
N ARG A 401 4.04 -40.31 -4.98
CA ARG A 401 4.33 -41.62 -5.60
C ARG A 401 4.99 -41.48 -6.97
N SER A 402 6.32 -41.63 -7.08
CA SER A 402 7.00 -42.32 -8.20
C SER A 402 8.53 -42.13 -8.21
N ASP A 403 9.29 -43.03 -7.56
CA ASP A 403 10.59 -43.48 -8.08
C ASP A 403 10.40 -44.93 -8.56
N PRO A 404 10.69 -45.28 -9.83
CA PRO A 404 10.54 -46.64 -10.36
C PRO A 404 11.67 -47.61 -9.98
N ARG A 405 12.56 -47.28 -9.02
CA ARG A 405 13.66 -48.19 -8.61
C ARG A 405 13.37 -49.14 -7.45
N PHE A 406 12.18 -49.16 -6.85
CA PHE A 406 11.86 -50.13 -5.79
C PHE A 406 10.43 -50.68 -5.90
N PRO A 407 10.22 -52.01 -5.87
CA PRO A 407 8.93 -52.62 -6.14
C PRO A 407 7.93 -52.39 -5.01
N SER A 408 6.66 -52.25 -5.39
CA SER A 408 5.52 -52.08 -4.50
C SER A 408 5.24 -53.34 -3.67
N LYS A 409 5.19 -53.17 -2.34
CA LYS A 409 4.27 -53.84 -1.37
C LYS A 409 4.83 -53.72 0.07
N SER A 410 4.36 -52.73 0.84
CA SER A 410 3.95 -52.91 2.25
C SER A 410 3.34 -51.61 2.81
N LYS A 411 2.14 -51.71 3.38
CA LYS A 411 1.52 -50.67 4.20
C LYS A 411 2.14 -50.71 5.59
N THR A 412 3.39 -50.26 5.72
CA THR A 412 4.09 -49.96 6.99
C THR A 412 5.51 -49.56 6.59
N ASN A 413 6.02 -48.43 7.12
CA ASN A 413 7.40 -47.90 6.99
C ASN A 413 7.63 -46.59 6.21
N TYR A 414 6.60 -45.81 5.84
CA TYR A 414 6.86 -44.45 5.33
C TYR A 414 7.34 -43.47 6.43
N ALA A 415 7.05 -43.75 7.70
CA ALA A 415 7.49 -42.95 8.85
C ALA A 415 8.95 -43.20 9.28
N GLN A 416 9.64 -44.22 8.74
CA GLN A 416 10.98 -44.59 9.22
C GLN A 416 12.14 -44.06 8.35
N ASN A 417 11.89 -43.56 7.14
CA ASN A 417 12.94 -43.20 6.18
C ASN A 417 13.04 -41.71 5.82
N LEU A 418 12.17 -40.84 6.37
CA LEU A 418 12.43 -39.41 6.51
C LEU A 418 12.96 -39.14 7.94
N ARG A 419 14.06 -39.81 8.33
CA ARG A 419 14.80 -39.45 9.55
C ARG A 419 15.52 -38.14 9.31
N PHE A 420 14.79 -37.03 9.41
CA PHE A 420 15.41 -35.71 9.49
C PHE A 420 16.15 -35.61 10.84
N GLY A 421 17.48 -35.64 10.76
CA GLY A 421 18.41 -35.27 11.80
C GLY A 421 18.14 -35.86 13.19
N HIS A 422 18.51 -37.12 13.43
CA HIS A 422 18.83 -37.52 14.79
C HIS A 422 19.97 -36.62 15.29
N VAL A 423 19.73 -35.88 16.37
CA VAL A 423 20.81 -35.26 17.12
C VAL A 423 21.46 -36.38 17.91
N ASN A 424 22.61 -36.84 17.45
CA ASN A 424 23.36 -37.91 18.10
C ASN A 424 24.60 -37.31 18.74
N TRP A 425 24.87 -37.73 19.97
CA TRP A 425 26.12 -37.44 20.63
C TRP A 425 27.05 -38.64 20.49
N THR A 426 28.23 -38.44 19.90
CA THR A 426 29.26 -39.47 19.77
C THR A 426 30.63 -38.87 20.03
N ASP A 427 31.42 -39.45 20.93
CA ASP A 427 32.81 -39.08 21.23
C ASP A 427 33.03 -37.58 21.53
N GLY A 428 32.16 -36.97 22.37
CA GLY A 428 32.30 -35.56 22.75
C GLY A 428 31.91 -34.56 21.66
N LYS A 429 31.19 -35.01 20.62
CA LYS A 429 30.76 -34.19 19.49
C LYS A 429 29.24 -34.26 19.32
N VAL A 430 28.62 -33.11 19.08
CA VAL A 430 27.20 -33.03 18.72
C VAL A 430 27.07 -33.19 17.21
N LEU A 431 26.39 -34.25 16.79
CA LEU A 431 26.07 -34.48 15.39
C LEU A 431 24.64 -34.05 15.11
N ILE A 432 24.44 -33.14 14.16
CA ILE A 432 23.11 -32.84 13.60
C ILE A 432 23.14 -33.22 12.13
N ALA A 433 22.22 -34.11 11.72
CA ALA A 433 22.18 -34.67 10.37
C ALA A 433 23.53 -35.28 9.91
N GLY A 434 24.25 -35.94 10.83
CA GLY A 434 25.52 -36.64 10.54
C GLY A 434 26.75 -35.74 10.40
N ARG A 435 26.64 -34.43 10.66
CA ARG A 435 27.77 -33.49 10.68
C ARG A 435 28.10 -33.06 12.10
N ILE A 436 29.38 -32.95 12.42
CA ILE A 436 29.86 -32.42 13.71
C ILE A 436 29.57 -30.92 13.72
N VAL A 437 28.60 -30.53 14.54
CA VAL A 437 28.15 -29.13 14.71
C VAL A 437 28.96 -28.43 15.79
N TYR A 438 29.34 -29.17 16.83
CA TYR A 438 29.97 -28.60 18.01
C TYR A 438 30.88 -29.61 18.70
N GLN A 439 32.09 -29.15 19.07
CA GLN A 439 33.05 -29.90 19.89
C GLN A 439 33.35 -29.08 21.16
N PRO A 440 32.53 -29.21 22.21
CA PRO A 440 32.65 -28.47 23.45
C PRO A 440 33.88 -28.82 24.29
N ASP A 441 34.24 -27.93 25.21
CA ASP A 441 35.02 -28.32 26.39
C ASP A 441 34.20 -29.28 27.28
N ARG A 442 34.85 -29.96 28.23
CA ARG A 442 34.20 -31.02 29.03
C ARG A 442 32.98 -30.54 29.82
N LYS A 443 32.93 -29.26 30.23
CA LYS A 443 31.83 -28.71 31.03
C LYS A 443 30.63 -28.40 30.15
N THR A 444 30.85 -27.71 29.03
CA THR A 444 29.79 -27.39 28.07
C THR A 444 29.27 -28.63 27.36
N ALA A 445 30.09 -29.67 27.19
CA ALA A 445 29.68 -30.96 26.61
C ALA A 445 28.55 -31.60 27.41
N LYS A 446 28.67 -31.58 28.73
CA LYS A 446 27.69 -32.17 29.65
C LYS A 446 26.37 -31.40 29.64
N GLU A 447 26.42 -30.07 29.62
CA GLU A 447 25.23 -29.21 29.57
C GLU A 447 24.45 -29.42 28.26
N VAL A 448 25.16 -29.55 27.13
CA VAL A 448 24.57 -29.82 25.82
C VAL A 448 23.99 -31.23 25.74
N GLU A 449 24.69 -32.24 26.24
CA GLU A 449 24.21 -33.62 26.31
C GLU A 449 22.93 -33.70 27.14
N GLU A 450 22.92 -33.07 28.32
CA GLU A 450 21.73 -33.00 29.16
C GLU A 450 20.56 -32.33 28.42
N PHE A 451 20.78 -31.21 27.72
CA PHE A 451 19.73 -30.56 26.94
C PHE A 451 19.17 -31.42 25.81
N VAL A 452 20.03 -32.08 25.03
CA VAL A 452 19.62 -32.93 23.89
C VAL A 452 18.87 -34.18 24.37
N SER A 453 19.27 -34.73 25.52
CA SER A 453 18.64 -35.90 26.15
C SER A 453 17.24 -35.65 26.72
N ARG A 454 16.77 -34.38 26.75
CA ARG A 454 15.44 -34.06 27.25
C ARG A 454 14.37 -34.55 26.28
N ASP A 455 13.72 -35.65 26.66
CA ASP A 455 12.61 -36.21 25.89
C ASP A 455 11.34 -35.35 25.95
N ASN A 456 11.17 -34.53 27.00
CA ASN A 456 9.98 -33.72 27.22
C ASN A 456 10.30 -32.22 27.39
N LEU A 457 10.25 -31.45 26.31
CA LEU A 457 10.48 -30.00 26.39
C LEU A 457 9.32 -29.23 27.04
N LEU A 458 8.14 -29.82 27.21
CA LEU A 458 7.05 -29.19 27.98
C LEU A 458 7.34 -29.15 29.49
N THR A 459 8.27 -29.96 30.02
CA THR A 459 8.70 -29.85 31.43
C THR A 459 9.66 -28.68 31.66
N THR A 460 10.36 -28.23 30.62
CA THR A 460 11.23 -27.04 30.63
C THR A 460 10.77 -26.04 29.57
N PRO A 461 9.53 -25.51 29.67
CA PRO A 461 8.87 -24.82 28.58
C PRO A 461 9.51 -23.46 28.23
N PHE A 462 10.47 -23.00 29.03
CA PHE A 462 11.16 -21.72 28.82
C PHE A 462 12.57 -21.88 28.29
N ASP A 463 13.11 -23.10 28.25
CA ASP A 463 14.51 -23.37 27.93
C ASP A 463 14.57 -24.36 26.77
N THR A 464 14.05 -23.92 25.62
CA THR A 464 13.96 -24.71 24.37
C THR A 464 14.96 -24.26 23.32
N ASP A 465 15.70 -23.17 23.58
CA ASP A 465 16.64 -22.50 22.68
C ASP A 465 18.12 -22.75 23.06
N GLY A 466 18.40 -23.71 23.94
CA GLY A 466 19.72 -23.93 24.55
C GLY A 466 20.86 -24.17 23.56
N LEU A 467 20.58 -24.71 22.37
CA LEU A 467 21.60 -24.94 21.33
C LEU A 467 21.91 -23.73 20.47
N SER A 468 21.07 -22.69 20.45
CA SER A 468 21.18 -21.52 19.57
C SER A 468 22.58 -20.87 19.50
N PRO A 469 23.34 -20.71 20.60
CA PRO A 469 24.70 -20.15 20.54
C PRO A 469 25.71 -21.01 19.75
N TYR A 470 25.45 -22.31 19.60
CA TYR A 470 26.35 -23.29 19.00
C TYR A 470 26.01 -23.65 17.55
N LEU A 471 24.85 -23.19 17.04
CA LEU A 471 24.41 -23.46 15.67
C LEU A 471 25.04 -22.45 14.72
N THR A 472 26.05 -22.87 13.98
CA THR A 472 26.88 -21.98 13.14
C THR A 472 26.42 -21.87 11.70
N THR A 473 25.64 -22.85 11.21
CA THR A 473 25.14 -22.90 9.83
C THR A 473 23.61 -22.91 9.78
N SER A 474 23.06 -22.47 8.65
CA SER A 474 21.60 -22.46 8.45
C SER A 474 20.99 -23.87 8.53
N GLN A 475 21.71 -24.90 8.07
CA GLN A 475 21.24 -26.28 8.14
C GLN A 475 21.09 -26.78 9.59
N GLU A 476 22.02 -26.39 10.46
CA GLU A 476 22.00 -26.74 11.90
C GLU A 476 20.83 -26.06 12.60
N VAL A 477 20.60 -24.76 12.32
CA VAL A 477 19.45 -24.01 12.82
C VAL A 477 18.13 -24.67 12.38
N ILE A 478 18.00 -25.01 11.10
CA ILE A 478 16.78 -25.63 10.57
C ILE A 478 16.53 -27.00 11.22
N ALA A 479 17.57 -27.82 11.35
CA ALA A 479 17.42 -29.14 11.95
C ALA A 479 17.05 -29.07 13.43
N GLU A 480 17.68 -28.18 14.19
CA GLU A 480 17.35 -28.01 15.61
C GLU A 480 15.95 -27.43 15.84
N THR A 481 15.57 -26.40 15.07
CA THR A 481 14.21 -25.84 15.17
C THR A 481 13.13 -26.87 14.82
N LYS A 482 13.38 -27.76 13.84
CA LYS A 482 12.49 -28.89 13.55
C LYS A 482 12.46 -29.92 14.68
N ARG A 483 13.61 -30.28 15.27
CA ARG A 483 13.64 -31.19 16.44
C ARG A 483 12.82 -30.63 17.61
N VAL A 484 12.97 -29.33 17.91
CA VAL A 484 12.21 -28.66 18.98
C VAL A 484 10.72 -28.70 18.67
N HIS A 485 10.32 -28.39 17.43
CA HIS A 485 8.93 -28.50 17.01
C HIS A 485 8.39 -29.93 17.15
N ASP A 486 9.11 -30.92 16.63
CA ASP A 486 8.69 -32.33 16.67
C ASP A 486 8.50 -32.80 18.11
N ASN A 487 9.43 -32.44 19.01
CA ASN A 487 9.32 -32.75 20.44
C ASN A 487 8.07 -32.10 21.07
N LEU A 488 7.92 -30.77 20.92
CA LEU A 488 6.83 -30.02 21.53
C LEU A 488 5.46 -30.45 21.00
N PHE A 489 5.29 -30.54 19.69
CA PHE A 489 4.00 -30.82 19.08
C PHE A 489 3.61 -32.30 19.22
N THR A 490 4.56 -33.25 19.28
CA THR A 490 4.26 -34.65 19.58
C THR A 490 3.61 -34.79 20.96
N GLN A 491 4.03 -33.97 21.93
CA GLN A 491 3.44 -33.96 23.25
C GLN A 491 2.14 -33.15 23.30
N LEU A 492 2.11 -31.96 22.71
CA LEU A 492 0.91 -31.10 22.69
C LEU A 492 -0.26 -31.75 21.94
N PHE A 493 0.03 -32.53 20.90
CA PHE A 493 -0.97 -33.20 20.07
C PHE A 493 -1.08 -34.69 20.34
N ARG A 494 -0.54 -35.17 21.48
CA ARG A 494 -0.67 -36.58 21.86
C ARG A 494 -2.15 -36.98 21.93
N GLY A 495 -2.52 -38.01 21.15
CA GLY A 495 -3.90 -38.50 21.06
C GLY A 495 -4.83 -37.67 20.17
N LYS A 496 -4.37 -36.56 19.61
CA LYS A 496 -5.12 -35.74 18.67
C LYS A 496 -5.08 -36.36 17.28
N LYS A 497 -6.23 -36.38 16.62
CA LYS A 497 -6.41 -36.87 15.24
C LYS A 497 -6.92 -35.77 14.31
N TYR A 498 -7.61 -34.78 14.89
CA TYR A 498 -8.33 -33.77 14.14
C TYR A 498 -7.97 -32.36 14.61
N ALA A 499 -7.90 -31.42 13.67
CA ALA A 499 -7.67 -30.00 13.95
C ALA A 499 -8.77 -29.12 13.38
N VAL A 500 -9.10 -28.06 14.13
CA VAL A 500 -9.84 -26.90 13.62
C VAL A 500 -8.91 -25.69 13.69
N VAL A 501 -8.69 -25.01 12.56
CA VAL A 501 -7.68 -23.96 12.43
C VAL A 501 -8.31 -22.59 12.19
N PHE A 502 -8.04 -21.64 13.08
CA PHE A 502 -8.56 -20.29 13.00
C PHE A 502 -7.48 -19.29 12.60
N ASP A 503 -7.93 -18.19 12.01
CA ASP A 503 -7.11 -16.99 11.76
C ASP A 503 -5.94 -17.19 10.78
N LEU A 504 -6.05 -18.09 9.81
CA LEU A 504 -4.97 -18.30 8.82
C LEU A 504 -4.68 -17.02 8.03
N ALA A 505 -3.40 -16.70 7.88
CA ALA A 505 -2.96 -15.58 7.05
C ALA A 505 -2.90 -15.97 5.56
N SER A 506 -3.64 -15.24 4.73
CA SER A 506 -3.65 -15.38 3.26
C SER A 506 -3.58 -14.03 2.53
N HIS A 507 -3.07 -13.01 3.21
CA HIS A 507 -2.82 -11.69 2.63
C HIS A 507 -1.40 -11.54 2.09
N GLU A 508 -1.06 -10.39 1.51
CA GLU A 508 0.21 -10.15 0.79
C GLU A 508 1.46 -10.05 1.67
N ASN A 509 1.38 -10.21 3.00
CA ASN A 509 2.57 -10.40 3.81
C ASN A 509 3.15 -11.81 3.55
N LYS A 510 4.35 -11.87 2.99
CA LYS A 510 4.99 -13.14 2.60
C LYS A 510 5.45 -13.97 3.80
N GLY A 511 5.73 -13.29 4.92
CA GLY A 511 6.10 -13.94 6.17
C GLY A 511 4.94 -14.71 6.79
N ASP A 512 3.81 -14.04 7.00
CA ASP A 512 2.62 -14.69 7.59
C ASP A 512 2.08 -15.81 6.67
N ALA A 513 2.22 -15.65 5.36
CA ALA A 513 1.93 -16.73 4.42
C ALA A 513 2.88 -17.93 4.60
N ALA A 514 4.17 -17.72 4.85
CA ALA A 514 5.12 -18.78 5.15
C ALA A 514 4.80 -19.50 6.47
N ILE A 515 4.33 -18.76 7.49
CA ILE A 515 3.81 -19.34 8.74
C ILE A 515 2.64 -20.26 8.45
N THR A 516 1.63 -19.78 7.69
CA THR A 516 0.46 -20.59 7.32
C THR A 516 0.88 -21.91 6.66
N ILE A 517 1.82 -21.88 5.72
CA ILE A 517 2.28 -23.11 5.06
C ILE A 517 3.06 -24.00 6.03
N GLY A 518 3.89 -23.43 6.90
CA GLY A 518 4.60 -24.19 7.93
C GLY A 518 3.67 -24.88 8.94
N GLU A 519 2.59 -24.22 9.35
CA GLU A 519 1.54 -24.80 10.21
C GLU A 519 0.86 -25.99 9.53
N LEU A 520 0.49 -25.85 8.24
CA LEU A 520 -0.16 -26.93 7.49
C LEU A 520 0.76 -28.13 7.29
N ILE A 521 2.03 -27.90 6.94
CA ILE A 521 3.05 -28.96 6.82
C ILE A 521 3.23 -29.70 8.14
N MET A 522 3.24 -28.97 9.26
CA MET A 522 3.35 -29.60 10.58
C MET A 522 2.18 -30.55 10.84
N LEU A 523 0.95 -30.10 10.58
CA LEU A 523 -0.25 -30.93 10.79
C LEU A 523 -0.24 -32.18 9.89
N GLU A 524 0.18 -32.03 8.63
CA GLU A 524 0.33 -33.15 7.71
C GLU A 524 1.38 -34.16 8.19
N ASN A 525 2.56 -33.69 8.62
CA ASN A 525 3.63 -34.54 9.14
C ASN A 525 3.21 -35.31 10.40
N MET A 526 2.32 -34.72 11.20
CA MET A 526 1.75 -35.36 12.39
C MET A 526 0.55 -36.26 12.11
N GLY A 527 0.09 -36.33 10.86
CA GLY A 527 -1.09 -37.11 10.48
C GLY A 527 -2.38 -36.59 11.09
N ILE A 528 -2.46 -35.28 11.38
CA ILE A 528 -3.65 -34.62 11.93
C ILE A 528 -4.52 -34.10 10.79
N GLU A 529 -5.75 -34.58 10.71
CA GLU A 529 -6.72 -34.18 9.69
C GLU A 529 -7.35 -32.82 10.03
N ILE A 530 -7.36 -31.89 9.08
CA ILE A 530 -7.97 -30.58 9.27
C ILE A 530 -9.47 -30.66 8.93
N LEU A 531 -10.32 -30.66 9.95
CA LEU A 531 -11.78 -30.69 9.79
C LEU A 531 -12.30 -29.40 9.17
N PHE A 532 -11.74 -28.27 9.60
CA PHE A 532 -12.17 -26.95 9.15
C PHE A 532 -11.08 -25.92 9.36
N PHE A 533 -11.00 -24.95 8.46
CA PHE A 533 -10.14 -23.78 8.64
C PHE A 533 -10.80 -22.50 8.12
N ILE A 534 -10.42 -21.36 8.71
CA ILE A 534 -10.79 -20.04 8.21
C ILE A 534 -9.61 -19.08 8.23
N ASN A 535 -9.68 -18.07 7.36
CA ASN A 535 -8.74 -16.95 7.38
C ASN A 535 -9.22 -15.81 8.30
N LEU A 536 -8.32 -14.89 8.64
CA LEU A 536 -8.56 -13.71 9.48
C LEU A 536 -9.80 -12.89 9.06
N PHE A 537 -10.09 -12.80 7.76
CA PHE A 537 -11.21 -12.00 7.23
C PHE A 537 -12.52 -12.77 7.15
N ALA A 538 -12.53 -14.06 7.52
CA ALA A 538 -13.69 -14.94 7.51
C ALA A 538 -14.21 -15.28 8.93
N CYS A 539 -13.80 -14.52 9.95
CA CYS A 539 -14.18 -14.69 11.36
C CYS A 539 -15.62 -14.23 11.69
N ASN A 540 -16.60 -14.87 11.05
CA ASN A 540 -18.04 -14.64 11.30
C ASN A 540 -18.69 -15.82 12.05
N ASP A 541 -19.81 -15.56 12.72
CA ASP A 541 -20.42 -16.53 13.63
C ASP A 541 -20.90 -17.80 12.90
N LYS A 542 -21.34 -17.69 11.65
CA LYS A 542 -21.74 -18.85 10.83
C LYS A 542 -20.59 -19.84 10.63
N ASN A 543 -19.40 -19.33 10.30
CA ASN A 543 -18.21 -20.17 10.12
C ASN A 543 -17.78 -20.82 11.43
N PHE A 544 -17.83 -20.07 12.54
CA PHE A 544 -17.51 -20.60 13.85
C PHE A 544 -18.49 -21.70 14.31
N GLN A 545 -19.79 -21.50 14.11
CA GLN A 545 -20.80 -22.51 14.44
C GLN A 545 -20.65 -23.77 13.56
N HIS A 546 -20.28 -23.60 12.29
CA HIS A 546 -19.98 -24.72 11.42
C HIS A 546 -18.75 -25.51 11.89
N ALA A 547 -17.68 -24.80 12.27
CA ALA A 547 -16.48 -25.40 12.83
C ALA A 547 -16.79 -26.20 14.11
N LEU A 548 -17.60 -25.63 15.00
CA LEU A 548 -18.02 -26.29 16.24
C LEU A 548 -18.84 -27.55 15.95
N LYS A 549 -19.78 -27.49 15.00
CA LYS A 549 -20.58 -28.64 14.60
C LYS A 549 -19.73 -29.80 14.08
N LEU A 550 -18.68 -29.50 13.30
CA LEU A 550 -17.74 -30.52 12.80
C LEU A 550 -16.90 -31.09 13.95
N ALA A 551 -16.39 -30.25 14.86
CA ALA A 551 -15.62 -30.71 16.03
C ALA A 551 -16.45 -31.63 16.94
N GLN A 552 -17.74 -31.31 17.15
CA GLN A 552 -18.66 -32.09 17.98
C GLN A 552 -19.03 -33.48 17.40
N GLN A 553 -18.66 -33.78 16.16
CA GLN A 553 -18.81 -35.12 15.57
C GLN A 553 -17.73 -36.10 16.05
N HIS A 554 -16.72 -35.60 16.76
CA HIS A 554 -15.58 -36.37 17.26
C HIS A 554 -15.44 -36.21 18.77
N SER A 555 -14.67 -37.10 19.41
CA SER A 555 -14.35 -36.95 20.84
C SER A 555 -13.54 -35.68 21.05
N MET A 556 -13.84 -34.92 22.12
CA MET A 556 -13.10 -33.70 22.49
C MET A 556 -11.60 -33.97 22.68
N ASP A 557 -11.25 -35.17 23.16
CA ASP A 557 -9.86 -35.59 23.34
C ASP A 557 -9.14 -35.86 22.03
N GLU A 558 -9.84 -36.11 20.92
CA GLU A 558 -9.26 -36.32 19.59
C GLU A 558 -9.11 -35.03 18.79
N VAL A 559 -9.79 -33.95 19.19
CA VAL A 559 -9.79 -32.66 18.51
C VAL A 559 -8.86 -31.66 19.20
N VAL A 560 -8.10 -30.91 18.41
CA VAL A 560 -7.33 -29.74 18.85
C VAL A 560 -7.80 -28.48 18.13
N VAL A 561 -7.92 -27.38 18.87
CA VAL A 561 -8.23 -26.07 18.31
C VAL A 561 -6.94 -25.29 18.14
N LEU A 562 -6.68 -24.80 16.93
CA LEU A 562 -5.44 -24.15 16.56
C LEU A 562 -5.72 -22.72 16.11
N MET A 563 -4.86 -21.80 16.52
CA MET A 563 -4.91 -20.41 16.12
C MET A 563 -3.56 -20.02 15.52
N HIS A 564 -3.60 -19.29 14.41
CA HIS A 564 -2.42 -18.90 13.65
C HIS A 564 -1.36 -18.17 14.46
N GLY A 565 -0.09 -18.43 14.14
CA GLY A 565 1.10 -17.79 14.69
C GLY A 565 1.34 -16.38 14.15
N GLY A 566 2.56 -15.85 14.33
CA GLY A 566 2.95 -14.56 13.77
C GLY A 566 3.28 -13.51 14.82
N GLY A 567 2.86 -12.27 14.63
CA GLY A 567 3.19 -11.17 15.53
C GLY A 567 2.03 -10.22 15.74
N ASN A 568 0.92 -10.75 16.25
CA ASN A 568 -0.34 -10.01 16.30
C ASN A 568 -1.09 -10.11 17.65
N ILE A 569 -0.47 -10.63 18.71
CA ILE A 569 -1.02 -10.47 20.08
C ILE A 569 -0.88 -9.00 20.51
N PHE A 570 -1.98 -8.38 20.93
CA PHE A 570 -2.13 -6.94 21.25
C PHE A 570 -1.96 -5.99 20.05
N GLY A 571 -1.51 -6.47 18.89
CA GLY A 571 -1.23 -5.63 17.73
C GLY A 571 -2.47 -5.34 16.87
N TYR A 572 -3.39 -6.32 16.74
CA TYR A 572 -4.49 -6.22 15.76
C TYR A 572 -5.81 -6.72 16.36
N ALA A 573 -6.72 -5.78 16.64
CA ALA A 573 -8.02 -6.07 17.27
C ALA A 573 -8.88 -7.07 16.50
N ILE A 574 -8.73 -7.18 15.18
CA ILE A 574 -9.46 -8.17 14.37
C ILE A 574 -8.97 -9.59 14.68
N ALA A 575 -7.66 -9.79 14.83
CA ALA A 575 -7.06 -11.10 15.14
C ALA A 575 -7.40 -11.50 16.58
N ASP A 576 -7.18 -10.60 17.54
CA ASP A 576 -7.53 -10.82 18.95
C ASP A 576 -9.03 -11.09 19.12
N GLY A 577 -9.89 -10.37 18.39
CA GLY A 577 -11.33 -10.60 18.37
C GLY A 577 -11.76 -11.92 17.72
N CYS A 578 -11.07 -12.39 16.67
CA CYS A 578 -11.33 -13.70 16.08
C CYS A 578 -11.00 -14.83 17.06
N ARG A 579 -9.89 -14.70 17.79
CA ARG A 579 -9.42 -15.69 18.78
C ARG A 579 -10.29 -15.71 20.02
N ASP A 580 -10.79 -14.56 20.47
CA ASP A 580 -11.80 -14.48 21.53
C ASP A 580 -13.05 -15.31 21.22
N LYS A 581 -13.55 -15.25 19.97
CA LYS A 581 -14.66 -16.10 19.54
C LYS A 581 -14.31 -17.58 19.58
N ALA A 582 -13.11 -17.96 19.13
CA ALA A 582 -12.64 -19.34 19.18
C ALA A 582 -12.59 -19.85 20.63
N LEU A 583 -11.97 -19.09 21.53
CA LEU A 583 -11.81 -19.46 22.93
C LEU A 583 -13.15 -19.57 23.67
N LYS A 584 -14.12 -18.72 23.37
CA LYS A 584 -15.47 -18.77 23.95
C LYS A 584 -16.32 -19.93 23.43
N LEU A 585 -16.18 -20.28 22.15
CA LEU A 585 -17.02 -21.32 21.52
C LEU A 585 -16.49 -22.74 21.69
N PHE A 586 -15.20 -22.89 22.00
CA PHE A 586 -14.58 -24.19 22.21
C PHE A 586 -14.10 -24.37 23.67
N PRO A 587 -14.97 -24.21 24.67
CA PRO A 587 -14.58 -24.45 26.06
C PRO A 587 -14.24 -25.93 26.25
N GLY A 588 -13.19 -26.21 27.03
CA GLY A 588 -12.71 -27.58 27.31
C GLY A 588 -11.80 -28.18 26.24
N TYR A 589 -11.90 -27.76 24.98
CA TYR A 589 -10.99 -28.24 23.93
C TYR A 589 -9.56 -27.75 24.19
N ARG A 590 -8.59 -28.66 24.01
CA ARG A 590 -7.18 -28.27 24.01
C ARG A 590 -6.96 -27.27 22.88
N THR A 591 -6.49 -26.08 23.25
CA THR A 591 -6.33 -24.96 22.34
C THR A 591 -4.86 -24.53 22.31
N VAL A 592 -4.29 -24.38 21.12
CA VAL A 592 -2.91 -23.92 20.94
C VAL A 592 -2.90 -22.68 20.04
N LEU A 593 -2.32 -21.59 20.55
CA LEU A 593 -1.91 -20.47 19.73
C LEU A 593 -0.47 -20.72 19.29
N PHE A 594 -0.27 -20.88 17.98
CA PHE A 594 1.06 -21.10 17.41
C PHE A 594 2.03 -19.97 17.74
N SER A 595 3.31 -20.16 17.44
CA SER A 595 4.42 -19.27 17.81
C SER A 595 4.14 -17.78 17.50
N GLN A 596 4.01 -16.95 18.53
CA GLN A 596 3.67 -15.52 18.44
C GLN A 596 4.80 -14.63 18.99
N SER A 597 4.93 -13.44 18.41
CA SER A 597 5.51 -12.29 19.12
C SER A 597 4.42 -11.43 19.72
N ILE A 598 4.70 -10.84 20.88
CA ILE A 598 3.84 -9.82 21.49
C ILE A 598 4.25 -8.44 20.98
N TYR A 599 3.29 -7.70 20.43
CA TYR A 599 3.48 -6.35 19.93
C TYR A 599 2.51 -5.39 20.65
N MET A 600 3.03 -4.61 21.58
CA MET A 600 2.24 -3.66 22.37
C MET A 600 1.92 -2.40 21.57
N ASN A 601 1.00 -2.52 20.61
CA ASN A 601 0.40 -1.40 19.88
C ASN A 601 -1.13 -1.41 20.07
N ALA A 602 -1.53 -1.37 21.34
CA ALA A 602 -2.91 -1.37 21.76
C ALA A 602 -3.22 -0.11 22.55
N ASN A 603 -4.42 0.46 22.33
CA ASN A 603 -4.99 1.37 23.32
C ASN A 603 -5.39 0.58 24.58
N GLN A 604 -5.59 1.29 25.69
CA GLN A 604 -5.89 0.65 26.98
C GLN A 604 -7.06 -0.34 26.92
N LYS A 605 -8.14 0.01 26.19
CA LYS A 605 -9.31 -0.87 26.04
C LYS A 605 -8.98 -2.18 25.32
N HIS A 606 -8.21 -2.10 24.23
CA HIS A 606 -7.80 -3.29 23.49
C HIS A 606 -6.80 -4.14 24.29
N PHE A 607 -5.90 -3.48 25.02
CA PHE A 607 -4.98 -4.14 25.93
C PHE A 607 -5.73 -4.95 26.99
N ASP A 608 -6.68 -4.33 27.70
CA ASP A 608 -7.45 -5.02 28.74
C ASP A 608 -8.30 -6.17 28.16
N PHE A 609 -8.87 -5.98 26.97
CA PHE A 609 -9.61 -7.02 26.25
C PHE A 609 -8.71 -8.24 25.93
N ALA A 610 -7.59 -8.03 25.24
CA ALA A 610 -6.69 -9.11 24.86
C ALA A 610 -6.04 -9.76 26.08
N ARG A 611 -5.74 -8.97 27.12
CA ARG A 611 -5.22 -9.49 28.39
C ARG A 611 -6.19 -10.49 29.01
N ASN A 612 -7.47 -10.14 29.08
CA ASN A 612 -8.51 -11.02 29.62
C ASN A 612 -8.78 -12.23 28.72
N ASN A 613 -8.69 -12.06 27.41
CA ASN A 613 -8.93 -13.14 26.43
C ASN A 613 -7.90 -14.28 26.56
N TYR A 614 -6.61 -13.93 26.66
CA TYR A 614 -5.54 -14.92 26.74
C TYR A 614 -5.18 -15.32 28.17
N CYS A 615 -5.72 -14.63 29.18
CA CYS A 615 -5.51 -15.04 30.56
C CYS A 615 -6.36 -16.23 30.96
N CYS A 616 -5.74 -17.01 31.84
CA CYS A 616 -6.39 -17.81 32.84
C CYS A 616 -7.18 -19.01 32.29
N ASN A 617 -6.81 -19.50 31.10
CA ASN A 617 -7.43 -20.68 30.50
C ASN A 617 -6.45 -21.88 30.52
N PRO A 618 -6.69 -22.91 31.37
CA PRO A 618 -5.77 -24.04 31.51
C PRO A 618 -5.73 -24.94 30.26
N ASN A 619 -6.72 -24.82 29.38
CA ASN A 619 -6.75 -25.54 28.11
C ASN A 619 -6.01 -24.80 26.99
N LEU A 620 -5.62 -23.53 27.22
CA LEU A 620 -4.89 -22.72 26.27
C LEU A 620 -3.37 -22.85 26.49
N THR A 621 -2.66 -23.15 25.40
CA THR A 621 -1.19 -23.06 25.32
C THR A 621 -0.79 -21.94 24.37
N LEU A 622 -0.04 -20.98 24.88
CA LEU A 622 0.54 -19.87 24.13
C LEU A 622 2.00 -20.19 23.79
N LEU A 623 2.31 -20.33 22.50
CA LEU A 623 3.67 -20.50 22.05
C LEU A 623 4.30 -19.12 21.77
N MET A 624 5.35 -18.74 22.48
CA MET A 624 6.10 -17.50 22.29
C MET A 624 7.33 -17.77 21.45
N ARG A 625 7.57 -16.95 20.42
CA ARG A 625 8.64 -17.22 19.45
C ARG A 625 9.99 -16.59 19.77
N ASP A 626 10.07 -15.75 20.77
CA ASP A 626 11.29 -15.05 21.16
C ASP A 626 11.30 -14.73 22.67
N ARG A 627 12.51 -14.58 23.24
CA ARG A 627 12.71 -14.38 24.69
C ARG A 627 12.03 -13.11 25.23
N LEU A 628 11.99 -12.02 24.46
CA LEU A 628 11.28 -10.80 24.86
C LEU A 628 9.77 -11.04 24.97
N SER A 629 9.16 -11.68 23.97
CA SER A 629 7.75 -12.03 23.98
C SER A 629 7.42 -13.01 25.10
N LEU A 630 8.29 -13.98 25.37
CA LEU A 630 8.18 -14.89 26.50
C LEU A 630 8.15 -14.14 27.84
N HIS A 631 9.09 -13.21 28.02
CA HIS A 631 9.16 -12.41 29.24
C HIS A 631 7.87 -11.61 29.48
N ILE A 632 7.35 -10.98 28.43
CA ILE A 632 6.09 -10.23 28.47
C ILE A 632 4.90 -11.15 28.78
N ALA A 633 4.79 -12.29 28.07
CA ALA A 633 3.71 -13.25 28.26
C ALA A 633 3.66 -13.77 29.70
N ARG A 634 4.83 -14.08 30.28
CA ARG A 634 4.90 -14.55 31.67
C ARG A 634 4.41 -13.51 32.67
N ARG A 635 4.66 -12.22 32.43
CA ARG A 635 4.13 -11.16 33.30
C ARG A 635 2.63 -10.97 33.16
N LEU A 636 2.08 -11.15 31.96
CA LEU A 636 0.67 -10.85 31.67
C LEU A 636 -0.28 -12.05 31.89
N PHE A 637 0.18 -13.28 31.66
CA PHE A 637 -0.67 -14.48 31.54
C PHE A 637 -0.28 -15.65 32.46
N ALA A 638 0.67 -15.48 33.38
CA ALA A 638 1.16 -16.59 34.22
C ALA A 638 0.09 -17.28 35.08
N ASN A 639 -1.01 -16.59 35.40
CA ASN A 639 -2.06 -17.12 36.26
C ASN A 639 -3.10 -17.91 35.46
N GLY A 640 -2.73 -19.10 34.99
CA GLY A 640 -3.68 -20.11 34.50
C GLY A 640 -3.66 -20.42 32.99
N THR A 641 -2.76 -19.82 32.21
CA THR A 641 -2.52 -20.19 30.80
C THR A 641 -1.14 -20.81 30.65
N HIS A 642 -1.02 -21.90 29.88
CA HIS A 642 0.29 -22.50 29.62
C HIS A 642 1.08 -21.65 28.63
N ILE A 643 2.35 -21.39 28.91
CA ILE A 643 3.24 -20.59 28.05
C ILE A 643 4.47 -21.43 27.73
N VAL A 644 4.85 -21.50 26.46
CA VAL A 644 6.01 -22.27 26.00
C VAL A 644 6.81 -21.44 25.00
N LEU A 645 8.13 -21.47 25.08
CA LEU A 645 9.03 -20.91 24.08
C LEU A 645 9.16 -21.91 22.92
N ALA A 646 8.81 -21.52 21.70
CA ALA A 646 8.88 -22.39 20.52
C ALA A 646 9.36 -21.61 19.30
N PRO A 647 10.09 -22.23 18.35
CA PRO A 647 10.52 -21.54 17.12
C PRO A 647 9.33 -21.06 16.27
N ASP A 648 9.62 -20.26 15.24
CA ASP A 648 8.59 -19.78 14.33
C ASP A 648 8.13 -20.90 13.38
N MET A 649 6.82 -21.04 13.18
CA MET A 649 6.27 -22.10 12.34
C MET A 649 6.79 -22.12 10.90
N ALA A 650 7.28 -20.99 10.36
CA ALA A 650 7.89 -20.97 9.03
C ALA A 650 9.09 -21.92 8.89
N PHE A 651 9.77 -22.30 9.99
CA PHE A 651 10.85 -23.30 9.95
C PHE A 651 10.40 -24.70 9.54
N GLN A 652 9.10 -25.00 9.57
CA GLN A 652 8.55 -26.27 9.09
C GLN A 652 8.69 -26.48 7.59
N LEU A 653 8.86 -25.39 6.82
CA LEU A 653 9.24 -25.45 5.41
C LEU A 653 10.57 -26.19 5.19
N GLY A 654 11.46 -26.20 6.18
CA GLY A 654 12.77 -26.81 6.07
C GLY A 654 13.71 -26.06 5.12
N HIS A 655 14.79 -26.72 4.72
CA HIS A 655 15.75 -26.15 3.77
C HIS A 655 15.12 -26.00 2.38
N VAL A 656 15.12 -24.77 1.88
CA VAL A 656 14.63 -24.43 0.54
C VAL A 656 15.83 -24.24 -0.37
N ALA A 657 15.99 -25.14 -1.33
CA ALA A 657 17.06 -25.02 -2.29
C ALA A 657 16.78 -23.90 -3.30
N ARG A 658 17.86 -23.33 -3.85
CA ARG A 658 17.72 -22.25 -4.82
C ARG A 658 17.22 -22.77 -6.16
N PHE A 659 16.23 -22.08 -6.72
CA PHE A 659 15.69 -22.38 -8.06
C PHE A 659 15.95 -21.25 -9.07
N ALA A 660 16.56 -20.14 -8.67
CA ALA A 660 16.95 -19.04 -9.56
C ALA A 660 18.37 -18.53 -9.30
N PRO A 661 19.10 -18.07 -10.35
CA PRO A 661 20.35 -17.32 -10.17
C PRO A 661 20.10 -15.98 -9.45
N PRO A 662 21.05 -15.48 -8.65
CA PRO A 662 20.99 -14.11 -8.18
C PRO A 662 21.19 -13.16 -9.37
N TYR A 663 20.44 -12.06 -9.37
CA TYR A 663 20.55 -10.97 -10.33
C TYR A 663 21.24 -9.74 -9.73
N TYR A 664 21.15 -9.58 -8.41
CA TYR A 664 21.76 -8.48 -7.67
C TYR A 664 22.78 -9.02 -6.66
N ASP A 665 23.82 -8.23 -6.40
CA ASP A 665 24.80 -8.54 -5.36
C ASP A 665 24.18 -8.35 -3.98
N VAL A 666 23.48 -7.23 -3.78
CA VAL A 666 22.79 -6.91 -2.53
C VAL A 666 21.32 -6.58 -2.77
N ILE A 667 20.41 -7.28 -2.10
CA ILE A 667 19.01 -6.87 -2.00
C ILE A 667 18.76 -6.28 -0.61
N TRP A 668 18.22 -5.07 -0.59
CA TRP A 668 17.78 -4.41 0.62
C TRP A 668 16.26 -4.51 0.73
N GLN A 669 15.80 -5.49 1.51
CA GLN A 669 14.41 -5.61 1.92
C GLN A 669 14.14 -4.60 3.04
N ARG A 670 13.45 -3.51 2.72
CA ARG A 670 13.16 -2.43 3.66
C ARG A 670 11.66 -2.26 3.84
N ARG A 671 11.18 -2.24 5.08
CA ARG A 671 9.80 -1.87 5.40
C ARG A 671 9.50 -0.43 4.97
N ALA A 672 8.27 -0.19 4.53
CA ALA A 672 7.79 1.15 4.23
C ALA A 672 6.87 1.75 5.31
N ASP A 673 6.59 1.01 6.38
CA ASP A 673 5.72 1.38 7.49
C ASP A 673 6.50 1.92 8.71
N GLU A 674 5.79 2.17 9.81
CA GLU A 674 6.31 2.78 11.06
C GLU A 674 7.27 1.86 11.82
N GLU A 675 7.33 0.56 11.50
CA GLU A 675 8.30 -0.40 12.07
C GLU A 675 9.69 -0.30 11.43
N ASN A 676 9.88 0.59 10.45
CA ASN A 676 11.16 0.80 9.78
C ASN A 676 12.16 1.50 10.73
N PRO A 677 13.29 0.86 11.09
CA PRO A 677 14.30 1.49 11.94
C PRO A 677 14.96 2.71 11.30
N LEU A 678 14.93 2.80 9.98
CA LEU A 678 15.60 3.87 9.26
C LEU A 678 14.66 5.05 9.06
N LEU A 679 14.82 6.04 9.94
CA LEU A 679 14.50 7.45 9.67
C LEU A 679 15.52 8.09 8.69
N GLY A 680 16.27 7.31 7.90
CA GLY A 680 17.36 7.75 7.02
C GLY A 680 17.39 7.18 5.59
N LYS A 681 18.33 7.70 4.77
CA LYS A 681 18.66 7.20 3.42
C LYS A 681 19.48 5.92 3.53
N VAL A 682 19.28 4.97 2.61
CA VAL A 682 20.19 3.81 2.51
C VAL A 682 21.55 4.31 2.01
N PRO A 683 22.67 3.96 2.68
CA PRO A 683 24.00 4.30 2.22
C PRO A 683 24.22 3.84 0.78
N LYS A 684 24.88 4.68 -0.02
CA LYS A 684 25.26 4.26 -1.37
C LYS A 684 26.38 3.23 -1.26
N LEU A 685 26.12 2.02 -1.75
CA LEU A 685 27.16 1.02 -1.95
C LEU A 685 28.06 1.42 -3.14
N PRO A 686 29.29 0.88 -3.23
CA PRO A 686 30.20 1.13 -4.34
C PRO A 686 29.55 0.89 -5.70
N GLY A 687 29.90 1.69 -6.72
CA GLY A 687 29.22 1.69 -8.01
C GLY A 687 29.35 0.40 -8.83
N ASN A 688 30.27 -0.49 -8.47
CA ASN A 688 30.44 -1.82 -9.05
C ASN A 688 29.54 -2.90 -8.41
N VAL A 689 28.79 -2.57 -7.35
CA VAL A 689 27.88 -3.48 -6.65
C VAL A 689 26.47 -3.24 -7.16
N THR A 690 25.84 -4.29 -7.69
CA THR A 690 24.45 -4.21 -8.13
C THR A 690 23.51 -4.31 -6.92
N THR A 691 22.66 -3.30 -6.75
CA THR A 691 21.77 -3.21 -5.59
C THR A 691 20.32 -3.10 -6.00
N TRP A 692 19.43 -3.76 -5.28
CA TRP A 692 17.99 -3.54 -5.40
C TRP A 692 17.34 -3.33 -4.04
N GLN A 693 16.57 -2.25 -3.91
CA GLN A 693 15.86 -1.92 -2.68
C GLN A 693 14.35 -2.10 -2.87
N TRP A 694 13.70 -2.82 -1.96
CA TRP A 694 12.28 -3.11 -2.11
C TRP A 694 11.54 -3.42 -0.80
N ASP A 695 10.20 -3.32 -0.81
CA ASP A 695 9.32 -3.87 0.24
C ASP A 695 8.39 -4.93 -0.36
N TRP A 696 8.56 -6.19 0.00
CA TRP A 696 7.84 -7.32 -0.60
C TRP A 696 6.30 -7.29 -0.44
N VAL A 697 5.76 -6.47 0.47
CA VAL A 697 4.31 -6.26 0.61
C VAL A 697 3.76 -5.49 -0.59
N ARG A 698 4.60 -4.71 -1.27
CA ARG A 698 4.26 -3.96 -2.49
C ARG A 698 4.29 -4.82 -3.75
N MET A 699 4.82 -6.04 -3.67
CA MET A 699 4.77 -7.01 -4.77
C MET A 699 3.56 -7.91 -4.61
N SER A 700 2.53 -7.63 -5.39
CA SER A 700 1.34 -8.48 -5.46
C SER A 700 1.72 -9.86 -5.96
N SER A 701 1.33 -10.88 -5.21
CA SER A 701 1.48 -12.27 -5.60
C SER A 701 0.38 -12.65 -6.57
N LEU A 702 0.55 -13.76 -7.30
CA LEU A 702 -0.50 -14.27 -8.18
C LEU A 702 -1.78 -14.48 -7.37
N LYS A 703 -2.86 -13.81 -7.78
CA LYS A 703 -4.15 -13.93 -7.08
C LYS A 703 -4.78 -15.28 -7.39
N SER A 704 -5.31 -15.92 -6.36
CA SER A 704 -5.98 -17.21 -6.51
C SER A 704 -7.23 -17.30 -5.65
N SER A 705 -8.24 -18.01 -6.14
CA SER A 705 -9.35 -18.45 -5.28
C SER A 705 -8.84 -19.49 -4.28
N GLY A 706 -9.11 -19.27 -3.00
CA GLY A 706 -8.77 -20.18 -1.90
C GLY A 706 -7.64 -19.68 -1.00
N THR A 707 -7.87 -19.75 0.32
CA THR A 707 -6.95 -19.30 1.38
C THR A 707 -5.55 -19.93 1.25
N VAL A 708 -5.47 -21.25 1.13
CA VAL A 708 -4.20 -21.98 1.09
C VAL A 708 -3.42 -21.64 -0.19
N LYS A 709 -4.08 -21.68 -1.36
CA LYS A 709 -3.44 -21.34 -2.63
C LYS A 709 -2.91 -19.91 -2.64
N GLN A 710 -3.63 -18.98 -2.03
CA GLN A 710 -3.19 -17.60 -1.91
C GLN A 710 -1.98 -17.46 -0.98
N ALA A 711 -1.93 -18.21 0.12
CA ALA A 711 -0.77 -18.29 1.00
C ALA A 711 0.45 -18.91 0.29
N VAL A 712 0.28 -20.01 -0.45
CA VAL A 712 1.34 -20.62 -1.27
C VAL A 712 1.92 -19.61 -2.27
N ASN A 713 1.06 -18.92 -3.02
CA ASN A 713 1.51 -17.93 -3.99
C ASN A 713 2.27 -16.77 -3.34
N ALA A 714 1.82 -16.30 -2.16
CA ALA A 714 2.52 -15.27 -1.41
C ALA A 714 3.88 -15.76 -0.91
N MET A 715 3.92 -16.88 -0.19
CA MET A 715 5.17 -17.48 0.28
C MET A 715 6.17 -17.69 -0.87
N HIS A 716 5.73 -18.31 -1.96
CA HIS A 716 6.56 -18.57 -3.13
C HIS A 716 7.12 -17.27 -3.72
N ASN A 717 6.31 -16.23 -3.86
CA ASN A 717 6.77 -14.92 -4.32
C ASN A 717 7.84 -14.33 -3.37
N GLY A 718 7.68 -14.48 -2.06
CA GLY A 718 8.71 -14.11 -1.08
C GLY A 718 10.03 -14.84 -1.32
N LEU A 719 9.98 -16.16 -1.50
CA LEU A 719 11.16 -16.98 -1.79
C LEU A 719 11.84 -16.60 -3.11
N VAL A 720 11.07 -16.33 -4.17
CA VAL A 720 11.59 -15.86 -5.47
C VAL A 720 12.36 -14.55 -5.31
N ILE A 721 11.76 -13.57 -4.62
CA ILE A 721 12.33 -12.23 -4.42
C ILE A 721 13.66 -12.30 -3.68
N LEU A 722 13.72 -13.03 -2.57
CA LEU A 722 14.92 -13.10 -1.73
C LEU A 722 16.08 -13.81 -2.46
N GLN A 723 15.80 -14.79 -3.31
CA GLN A 723 16.84 -15.52 -4.06
C GLN A 723 17.53 -14.68 -5.15
N GLN A 724 16.95 -13.54 -5.54
CA GLN A 724 17.57 -12.66 -6.53
C GLN A 724 18.83 -11.95 -6.01
N GLY A 725 19.12 -11.97 -4.70
CA GLY A 725 20.29 -11.32 -4.10
C GLY A 725 21.36 -12.33 -3.72
N ARG A 726 22.66 -11.98 -3.81
CA ARG A 726 23.73 -12.78 -3.18
C ARG A 726 23.75 -12.59 -1.67
N VAL A 727 23.57 -11.35 -1.23
CA VAL A 727 23.44 -10.95 0.18
C VAL A 727 22.15 -10.16 0.37
N LEU A 728 21.50 -10.35 1.52
CA LEU A 728 20.27 -9.64 1.88
C LEU A 728 20.50 -8.69 3.05
N VAL A 729 19.89 -7.52 3.02
CA VAL A 729 19.73 -6.66 4.20
C VAL A 729 18.25 -6.56 4.49
N THR A 730 17.83 -6.88 5.71
CA THR A 730 16.41 -6.91 6.06
C THR A 730 16.10 -6.37 7.44
N ASP A 731 15.02 -5.60 7.53
CA ASP A 731 14.37 -5.14 8.76
C ASP A 731 13.07 -5.93 9.04
N ARG A 732 12.89 -7.07 8.36
CA ARG A 732 11.75 -7.98 8.55
C ARG A 732 12.21 -9.31 9.13
N LEU A 733 11.53 -9.75 10.20
CA LEU A 733 11.79 -11.05 10.82
C LEU A 733 11.66 -12.23 9.84
N HIS A 734 10.69 -12.23 8.93
CA HIS A 734 10.60 -13.30 7.92
C HIS A 734 11.59 -13.11 6.77
N GLY A 735 12.18 -11.93 6.61
CA GLY A 735 13.37 -11.77 5.79
C GLY A 735 14.51 -12.60 6.38
N HIS A 736 14.72 -12.51 7.70
CA HIS A 736 15.69 -13.35 8.43
C HIS A 736 15.41 -14.85 8.25
N ILE A 737 14.22 -15.29 8.67
CA ILE A 737 13.88 -16.72 8.69
C ILE A 737 13.98 -17.33 7.29
N LEU A 738 13.37 -16.71 6.28
CA LEU A 738 13.43 -17.24 4.92
C LEU A 738 14.85 -17.21 4.34
N SER A 739 15.70 -16.25 4.74
CA SER A 739 17.12 -16.25 4.36
C SER A 739 17.88 -17.41 4.98
N VAL A 740 17.55 -17.79 6.23
CA VAL A 740 18.08 -19.00 6.86
C VAL A 740 17.63 -20.23 6.06
N LEU A 741 16.34 -20.34 5.73
CA LEU A 741 15.82 -21.48 4.96
C LEU A 741 16.48 -21.62 3.57
N LEU A 742 16.76 -20.49 2.92
CA LEU A 742 17.42 -20.41 1.61
C LEU A 742 18.96 -20.49 1.67
N ASN A 743 19.53 -20.52 2.89
CA ASN A 743 20.96 -20.41 3.15
C ASN A 743 21.61 -19.21 2.43
N ILE A 744 20.95 -18.04 2.49
CA ILE A 744 21.46 -16.78 1.90
C ILE A 744 22.10 -15.94 3.02
N PRO A 745 23.37 -15.49 2.86
CA PRO A 745 24.00 -14.58 3.79
C PRO A 745 23.20 -13.28 3.92
N HIS A 746 23.02 -12.78 5.14
CA HIS A 746 22.16 -11.63 5.35
C HIS A 746 22.51 -10.80 6.59
N VAL A 747 22.08 -9.55 6.56
CA VAL A 747 22.21 -8.59 7.65
C VAL A 747 20.82 -8.24 8.18
N LEU A 748 20.67 -8.32 9.49
CA LEU A 748 19.51 -7.88 10.23
C LEU A 748 19.70 -6.45 10.67
N LEU A 749 18.81 -5.58 10.23
CA LEU A 749 18.74 -4.22 10.72
C LEU A 749 17.64 -4.15 11.77
N ASP A 750 18.03 -4.07 13.04
CA ASP A 750 17.07 -4.18 14.12
C ASP A 750 16.13 -2.98 14.16
N ASN A 751 14.89 -3.20 14.60
CA ASN A 751 13.87 -2.16 14.67
C ASN A 751 13.81 -1.50 16.06
N CYS A 752 13.05 -0.40 16.19
CA CYS A 752 12.85 0.29 17.47
C CYS A 752 12.19 -0.57 18.56
N HIS A 753 11.70 -1.76 18.21
CA HIS A 753 11.07 -2.72 19.11
C HIS A 753 11.97 -3.92 19.45
N GLN A 754 13.24 -3.92 18.99
CA GLN A 754 14.23 -4.98 19.22
C GLN A 754 13.73 -6.39 18.86
N LYS A 755 12.82 -6.47 17.88
CA LYS A 755 12.14 -7.72 17.53
C LYS A 755 13.08 -8.67 16.79
N LEU A 756 13.95 -8.13 15.93
CA LEU A 756 14.86 -8.95 15.13
C LEU A 756 15.99 -9.47 16.02
N SER A 757 16.57 -8.60 16.85
CA SER A 757 17.60 -9.03 17.81
C SER A 757 17.06 -10.02 18.83
N SER A 758 15.87 -9.82 19.39
CA SER A 758 15.24 -10.77 20.31
C SER A 758 15.13 -12.16 19.68
N TYR A 759 14.61 -12.25 18.44
CA TYR A 759 14.49 -13.53 17.75
C TYR A 759 15.85 -14.14 17.40
N HIS A 760 16.77 -13.33 16.87
CA HIS A 760 18.12 -13.76 16.50
C HIS A 760 18.86 -14.33 17.72
N ASN A 761 18.86 -13.61 18.84
CA ASN A 761 19.47 -14.04 20.09
C ASN A 761 18.82 -15.30 20.67
N THR A 762 17.53 -15.51 20.40
CA THR A 762 16.81 -16.72 20.82
C THR A 762 17.24 -17.91 19.95
N TRP A 763 17.10 -17.87 18.63
CA TRP A 763 17.18 -19.08 17.79
C TRP A 763 18.38 -19.20 16.86
N THR A 764 19.05 -18.09 16.55
CA THR A 764 20.08 -18.04 15.50
C THR A 764 21.37 -17.35 15.97
N ARG A 765 21.63 -17.34 17.28
CA ARG A 765 22.72 -16.57 17.89
C ARG A 765 24.10 -16.95 17.37
N GLY A 766 24.33 -18.24 17.10
CA GLY A 766 25.61 -18.75 16.58
C GLY A 766 25.79 -18.57 15.07
N LEU A 767 24.76 -18.14 14.33
CA LEU A 767 24.71 -18.25 12.88
C LEU A 767 25.73 -17.34 12.18
N LYS A 768 26.74 -17.94 11.52
CA LYS A 768 27.89 -17.22 10.97
C LYS A 768 27.60 -16.38 9.73
N ASN A 769 26.60 -16.75 8.93
CA ASN A 769 26.21 -16.00 7.73
C ASN A 769 25.12 -14.94 8.02
N CYS A 770 24.91 -14.60 9.30
CA CYS A 770 24.02 -13.54 9.76
C CYS A 770 24.83 -12.49 10.53
N ARG A 771 24.51 -11.21 10.33
CA ARG A 771 25.08 -10.09 11.10
C ARG A 771 23.95 -9.20 11.61
N LEU A 772 24.04 -8.72 12.84
CA LEU A 772 23.11 -7.73 13.39
C LEU A 772 23.73 -6.34 13.25
N ALA A 773 22.96 -5.38 12.75
CA ALA A 773 23.35 -3.99 12.58
C ALA A 773 22.39 -3.07 13.33
N ASP A 774 22.95 -2.04 13.98
CA ASP A 774 22.19 -1.02 14.71
C ASP A 774 21.75 0.14 13.80
N ASN A 775 22.46 0.35 12.68
CA ASN A 775 22.21 1.45 11.75
C ASN A 775 22.45 1.02 10.29
N ALA A 776 22.06 1.88 9.34
CA ALA A 776 22.14 1.55 7.92
C ALA A 776 23.58 1.46 7.41
N GLU A 777 24.48 2.27 7.96
CA GLU A 777 25.89 2.35 7.60
C GLU A 777 26.60 1.03 7.94
N ASP A 778 26.40 0.54 9.16
CA ASP A 778 26.87 -0.77 9.59
C ASP A 778 26.21 -1.89 8.79
N ALA A 779 24.91 -1.78 8.49
CA ALA A 779 24.24 -2.79 7.68
C ALA A 779 24.83 -2.87 6.27
N ALA A 780 25.14 -1.72 5.65
CA ALA A 780 25.80 -1.64 4.36
C ALA A 780 27.23 -2.21 4.41
N ARG A 781 27.99 -1.87 5.46
CA ARG A 781 29.34 -2.39 5.69
C ARG A 781 29.34 -3.91 5.85
N TYR A 782 28.49 -4.45 6.73
CA TYR A 782 28.35 -5.89 6.93
C TYR A 782 27.86 -6.60 5.67
N ALA A 783 26.98 -5.98 4.87
CA ALA A 783 26.56 -6.55 3.60
C ALA A 783 27.73 -6.70 2.62
N MET A 784 28.64 -5.72 2.59
CA MET A 784 29.86 -5.77 1.78
C MET A 784 30.85 -6.81 2.30
N GLU A 785 30.99 -6.95 3.62
CA GLU A 785 31.83 -8.00 4.23
C GLU A 785 31.29 -9.40 3.88
N LEU A 786 29.98 -9.62 4.02
CA LEU A 786 29.35 -10.88 3.64
C LEU A 786 29.43 -11.14 2.12
N LEU A 787 29.33 -10.09 1.30
CA LEU A 787 29.47 -10.23 -0.15
C LEU A 787 30.90 -10.62 -0.53
N LYS A 788 31.91 -10.13 0.20
CA LYS A 788 33.30 -10.54 0.01
C LYS A 788 33.55 -11.97 0.50
N GLU A 789 32.95 -12.35 1.63
CA GLU A 789 33.13 -13.68 2.25
C GLU A 789 32.39 -14.79 1.48
N TYR A 790 31.19 -14.51 0.99
CA TYR A 790 30.28 -15.50 0.39
C TYR A 790 29.92 -15.22 -1.07
N GLY A 791 30.49 -14.17 -1.68
CA GLY A 791 30.14 -13.72 -3.03
C GLY A 791 30.24 -14.81 -4.08
N ASP A 792 31.26 -15.66 -3.99
CA ASP A 792 31.51 -16.76 -4.94
C ASP A 792 30.82 -18.08 -4.53
N SER A 793 30.37 -18.20 -3.27
CA SER A 793 29.70 -19.39 -2.74
C SER A 793 28.18 -19.26 -2.86
N LEU A 794 27.63 -19.39 -4.07
CA LEU A 794 26.19 -19.49 -4.22
C LEU A 794 25.69 -20.89 -3.83
N PRO A 795 24.62 -21.02 -3.01
CA PRO A 795 24.01 -22.30 -2.71
C PRO A 795 23.65 -23.06 -4.00
N ARG A 796 23.77 -24.39 -3.96
CA ARG A 796 23.51 -25.29 -5.10
C ARG A 796 22.13 -25.02 -5.69
N ARG A 797 22.06 -24.87 -7.02
CA ARG A 797 20.80 -24.76 -7.74
C ARG A 797 20.16 -26.15 -7.89
N LEU A 798 18.85 -26.20 -7.70
CA LEU A 798 18.04 -27.32 -8.15
C LEU A 798 18.13 -27.42 -9.67
N THR A 799 18.34 -28.63 -10.17
CA THR A 799 18.16 -28.92 -11.60
C THR A 799 16.66 -28.86 -11.94
N ALA A 800 16.31 -28.77 -13.23
CA ALA A 800 14.91 -28.82 -13.65
C ALA A 800 14.19 -30.11 -13.20
N ALA A 801 14.95 -31.20 -13.00
CA ALA A 801 14.44 -32.44 -12.42
C ALA A 801 14.11 -32.27 -10.93
N ASP A 802 15.03 -31.67 -10.15
CA ASP A 802 14.83 -31.45 -8.71
C ASP A 802 13.70 -30.42 -8.43
N ILE A 803 13.48 -29.44 -9.32
CA ILE A 803 12.38 -28.47 -9.20
C ILE A 803 11.02 -29.16 -9.30
N LYS A 804 10.88 -30.15 -10.20
CA LYS A 804 9.63 -30.89 -10.41
C LYS A 804 9.30 -31.84 -9.26
N GLU A 805 10.30 -32.24 -8.48
CA GLU A 805 10.14 -33.11 -7.32
C GLU A 805 9.81 -32.31 -6.04
N GLN A 806 10.20 -31.03 -5.99
CA GLN A 806 10.05 -30.16 -4.81
C GLN A 806 8.82 -29.23 -4.84
N PHE A 807 8.23 -28.94 -6.00
CA PHE A 807 7.06 -28.07 -6.19
C PHE A 807 5.96 -28.76 -7.00
#